data_AF-A0A8H2WGR9-F1
#
_entry.id   AF-A0A8H2WGR9-F1
#
_cell.length_a   1.000
_cell.length_b   1.000
_cell.length_c   1.000
_cell.angle_alpha   90.00
_cell.angle_beta   90.00
_cell.angle_gamma   90.00
#
_symmetry.space_group_name_H-M   'P 1'
#
loop_
_entity.id
_entity.type
_entity.pdbx_description
1 polymer ?
#
loop_
_entity_poly.entity_id
_entity_poly.type
_entity_poly.pdbx_seq_one_letter_code
_entity_poly.pdbx_strand_id
1 'polypeptide(L)'
;MNDDARPTTDELGREAKATAQGQARELSGTDLGLKGFTDVRFGMDRRLYEVEQMLNSSRMVIVKLKERPELSEHDQATENQQVAFFLAERTFSLAFGRGAYTLGSVPTVMTDVYSIPKIELSVKIYPQNVTVSLEPNRIPPDCKQYAEFHNGVAAALRISPSSGSVDSSWIAFNRPNELTAEHAGFLYGLGLTGHLRSMVTWHTFRYLTPKHELTSMGVLLGLAAAHMGSGDKATTKLLCVHIPALLPPRAAELNIPRTTQTAAVSGIGLLFLGTRHRRMAEVMLGEIGRHNDTIDAEAYSASSALAFGMIMVGTGARATSPVDMEMLARLRLYIQGEPLGTPGDKPSFDVNITSPAATIALALMYLRTGREDIAQLLELPDTPMALYRIQPNLLVMRTLGRSLIMWDAIEPSITWVHGHLPQINPADGSENNSDPSLTESIELAHYHIISGACFAIGLKYAGTADEGAYGTVAYWFDLFTKHVTASTVTYEAQVKRSAVRETLNVLSLALAMVMAGTGELTTLRRLRVAYGRYGPGFKFGSPMCTSLALGLLFLGGGRYTLSSSNASIACLVAAFYPRMPLNSGDNRGHLQLLRHLWVLAAEPRCLVARDADTGEAVYLPVKVKVASQPPVVHHLMTPTLIPD
;
A
#
# COMPACT_ATOMS: atom_id res chain seq x y z
N MET A 1 19.42 -2.18 -34.65
CA MET A 1 20.82 -2.45 -34.23
C MET A 1 20.68 -3.11 -32.87
N ASN A 2 20.74 -4.45 -32.85
CA ASN A 2 20.43 -5.28 -31.69
C ASN A 2 21.55 -5.14 -30.67
N ASP A 3 21.38 -4.19 -29.76
CA ASP A 3 22.17 -4.10 -28.54
C ASP A 3 21.51 -5.01 -27.49
N ASP A 4 21.42 -6.30 -27.83
CA ASP A 4 21.12 -7.35 -26.86
C ASP A 4 22.15 -7.23 -25.75
N ALA A 5 21.65 -7.00 -24.53
CA ALA A 5 22.47 -6.89 -23.33
C ALA A 5 23.45 -8.08 -23.28
N ARG A 6 24.75 -7.82 -23.45
CA ARG A 6 25.76 -8.83 -23.16
C ARG A 6 25.69 -9.08 -21.66
N PRO A 7 25.26 -10.27 -21.20
CA PRO A 7 25.34 -10.60 -19.79
C PRO A 7 26.79 -10.38 -19.34
N THR A 8 26.95 -9.80 -18.16
CA THR A 8 28.30 -9.54 -17.64
C THR A 8 29.05 -10.86 -17.51
N THR A 9 30.38 -10.85 -17.62
CA THR A 9 31.20 -12.06 -17.44
C THR A 9 30.94 -12.74 -16.10
N ASP A 10 30.59 -11.97 -15.07
CA ASP A 10 30.18 -12.46 -13.77
C ASP A 10 28.81 -13.17 -13.79
N GLU A 11 27.83 -12.65 -14.53
CA GLU A 11 26.51 -13.26 -14.69
C GLU A 11 26.60 -14.57 -15.48
N LEU A 12 27.32 -14.55 -16.61
CA LEU A 12 27.62 -15.77 -17.38
C LEU A 12 28.39 -16.79 -16.52
N GLY A 13 29.35 -16.32 -15.72
CA GLY A 13 30.13 -17.17 -14.83
C GLY A 13 29.30 -17.81 -13.72
N ARG A 14 28.34 -17.09 -13.13
CA ARG A 14 27.41 -17.63 -12.13
C ARG A 14 26.40 -18.58 -12.77
N GLU A 15 25.86 -18.23 -13.91
CA GLU A 15 24.88 -19.05 -14.63
C GLU A 15 25.52 -20.37 -15.10
N ALA A 16 26.75 -20.32 -15.62
CA ALA A 16 27.54 -21.50 -15.94
C ALA A 16 27.86 -22.36 -14.71
N LYS A 17 28.23 -21.74 -13.56
CA LYS A 17 28.49 -22.47 -12.30
C LYS A 17 27.23 -23.13 -11.73
N ALA A 18 26.10 -22.43 -11.69
CA ALA A 18 24.83 -22.96 -11.23
C ALA A 18 24.37 -24.15 -12.09
N THR A 19 24.45 -23.98 -13.42
CA THR A 19 24.13 -25.04 -14.39
C THR A 19 25.08 -26.24 -14.24
N ALA A 20 26.38 -26.02 -14.05
CA ALA A 20 27.37 -27.08 -13.83
C ALA A 20 27.18 -27.83 -12.49
N GLN A 21 26.62 -27.19 -11.47
CA GLN A 21 26.33 -27.79 -10.17
C GLN A 21 24.95 -28.43 -10.08
N GLY A 22 24.18 -28.45 -11.18
CA GLY A 22 22.79 -28.93 -11.18
C GLY A 22 21.87 -28.11 -10.27
N GLN A 23 22.28 -26.89 -9.89
CA GLN A 23 21.47 -25.98 -9.09
C GLN A 23 20.47 -25.28 -10.01
N ALA A 24 19.20 -25.22 -9.59
CA ALA A 24 18.21 -24.42 -10.28
C ALA A 24 18.71 -22.97 -10.40
N ARG A 25 18.49 -22.36 -11.57
CA ARG A 25 18.85 -20.95 -11.84
C ARG A 25 18.33 -20.09 -10.69
N GLU A 26 19.19 -19.29 -10.05
CA GLU A 26 18.74 -18.35 -9.02
C GLU A 26 17.72 -17.38 -9.65
N LEU A 27 16.45 -17.56 -9.32
CA LEU A 27 15.37 -16.72 -9.80
C LEU A 27 15.41 -15.41 -9.02
N SER A 28 15.66 -14.30 -9.71
CA SER A 28 15.57 -12.95 -9.14
C SER A 28 14.15 -12.59 -8.68
N GLY A 29 13.16 -13.23 -9.30
CA GLY A 29 11.75 -12.89 -9.16
C GLY A 29 11.35 -11.56 -9.80
N THR A 30 12.29 -10.84 -10.41
CA THR A 30 12.06 -9.57 -11.12
C THR A 30 11.95 -9.77 -12.63
N ASP A 31 12.34 -10.95 -13.13
CA ASP A 31 12.28 -11.26 -14.56
C ASP A 31 10.83 -11.31 -15.04
N LEU A 32 10.50 -10.47 -16.03
CA LEU A 32 9.15 -10.41 -16.59
C LEU A 32 8.87 -11.53 -17.59
N GLY A 33 9.87 -12.04 -18.32
CA GLY A 33 9.67 -13.05 -19.37
C GLY A 33 8.83 -12.57 -20.56
N LEU A 34 8.69 -11.24 -20.74
CA LEU A 34 7.79 -10.61 -21.72
C LEU A 34 8.52 -9.76 -22.76
N LYS A 35 9.77 -10.10 -23.12
CA LYS A 35 10.65 -9.31 -23.99
C LYS A 35 9.97 -8.83 -25.28
N GLY A 36 9.27 -9.72 -25.99
CA GLY A 36 8.55 -9.37 -27.22
C GLY A 36 7.51 -8.25 -27.06
N PHE A 37 6.98 -8.03 -25.85
CA PHE A 37 6.10 -6.89 -25.55
C PHE A 37 6.88 -5.71 -24.95
N THR A 38 7.76 -5.96 -23.98
CA THR A 38 8.45 -4.90 -23.24
C THR A 38 9.45 -4.15 -24.11
N ASP A 39 10.08 -4.82 -25.07
CA ASP A 39 11.06 -4.21 -25.97
C ASP A 39 10.37 -3.24 -26.95
N VAL A 40 9.13 -3.53 -27.34
CA VAL A 40 8.33 -2.60 -28.16
C VAL A 40 7.84 -1.42 -27.31
N ARG A 41 7.35 -1.66 -26.10
CA ARG A 41 6.80 -0.56 -25.28
C ARG A 41 7.87 0.35 -24.67
N PHE A 42 9.00 -0.21 -24.26
CA PHE A 42 10.02 0.48 -23.47
C PHE A 42 11.44 0.39 -24.06
N GLY A 43 11.62 -0.13 -25.28
CA GLY A 43 12.95 -0.37 -25.88
C GLY A 43 13.74 0.87 -26.28
N MET A 44 13.18 2.07 -26.15
CA MET A 44 13.90 3.32 -26.42
C MET A 44 14.94 3.66 -25.34
N ASP A 45 14.79 3.09 -24.14
CA ASP A 45 15.71 3.29 -23.02
C ASP A 45 15.83 2.02 -22.17
N ARG A 46 16.60 2.09 -21.07
CA ARG A 46 16.86 0.95 -20.18
C ARG A 46 16.10 1.05 -18.86
N ARG A 47 14.95 1.76 -18.83
CA ARG A 47 14.20 1.99 -17.59
C ARG A 47 13.80 0.70 -16.87
N LEU A 48 13.38 -0.32 -17.63
CA LEU A 48 12.99 -1.61 -17.07
C LEU A 48 14.16 -2.34 -16.42
N TYR A 49 15.33 -2.32 -17.06
CA TYR A 49 16.55 -2.91 -16.50
C TYR A 49 16.93 -2.23 -15.17
N GLU A 50 16.85 -0.91 -15.09
CA GLU A 50 17.13 -0.21 -13.83
C GLU A 50 16.12 -0.57 -12.72
N VAL A 51 14.83 -0.64 -13.05
CA VAL A 51 13.77 -1.02 -12.10
C VAL A 51 13.92 -2.46 -11.63
N GLU A 52 14.27 -3.36 -12.54
CA GLU A 52 14.58 -4.76 -12.22
C GLU A 52 15.71 -4.85 -11.20
N GLN A 53 16.80 -4.11 -11.39
CA GLN A 53 17.90 -4.09 -10.42
C GLN A 53 17.51 -3.44 -9.08
N MET A 54 16.68 -2.38 -9.09
CA MET A 54 16.23 -1.72 -7.86
C MET A 54 15.27 -2.57 -7.03
N LEU A 55 14.43 -3.40 -7.68
CA LEU A 55 13.43 -4.24 -7.00
C LEU A 55 13.93 -5.68 -6.73
N ASN A 56 15.19 -5.97 -7.06
CA ASN A 56 15.78 -7.29 -6.84
C ASN A 56 16.23 -7.44 -5.39
N SER A 57 15.57 -8.35 -4.66
CA SER A 57 15.91 -8.68 -3.27
C SER A 57 16.82 -9.89 -3.13
N SER A 58 17.14 -10.61 -4.21
CA SER A 58 17.92 -11.86 -4.19
C SER A 58 19.40 -11.64 -4.49
N ARG A 59 19.77 -10.45 -4.96
CA ARG A 59 21.17 -10.06 -5.22
C ARG A 59 21.73 -9.26 -4.05
N MET A 60 23.01 -9.53 -3.74
CA MET A 60 23.78 -8.78 -2.75
C MET A 60 23.84 -7.30 -3.11
N VAL A 61 23.48 -6.43 -2.16
CA VAL A 61 23.50 -4.97 -2.36
C VAL A 61 24.94 -4.48 -2.32
N ILE A 62 25.33 -3.65 -3.28
CA ILE A 62 26.64 -3.01 -3.33
C ILE A 62 26.48 -1.54 -2.98
N VAL A 63 27.23 -1.07 -1.99
CA VAL A 63 27.25 0.33 -1.57
C VAL A 63 28.67 0.90 -1.57
N LYS A 64 28.80 2.15 -2.00
CA LYS A 64 30.05 2.90 -1.91
C LYS A 64 29.95 3.88 -0.75
N LEU A 65 30.79 3.69 0.25
CA LEU A 65 30.90 4.59 1.39
C LEU A 65 32.10 5.51 1.19
N LYS A 66 32.01 6.72 1.76
CA LYS A 66 33.13 7.65 1.81
C LYS A 66 34.12 7.14 2.86
N GLU A 67 35.38 6.99 2.50
CA GLU A 67 36.42 6.63 3.46
C GLU A 67 36.57 7.72 4.53
N ARG A 68 36.69 7.26 5.77
CA ARG A 68 36.93 8.07 6.96
C ARG A 68 38.14 7.49 7.69
N PRO A 69 39.37 7.87 7.28
CA PRO A 69 40.60 7.35 7.88
C PRO A 69 40.77 7.71 9.36
N GLU A 70 40.02 8.69 9.86
CA GLU A 70 39.98 9.10 11.26
C GLU A 70 39.27 8.09 12.19
N LEU A 71 38.47 7.16 11.66
CA LEU A 71 37.74 6.19 12.46
C LEU A 71 38.63 4.99 12.82
N SER A 72 38.48 4.50 14.06
CA SER A 72 39.09 3.23 14.44
C SER A 72 38.46 2.06 13.64
N GLU A 73 39.16 0.92 13.57
CA GLU A 73 38.61 -0.29 12.94
C GLU A 73 37.28 -0.71 13.58
N HIS A 74 37.14 -0.54 14.90
CA HIS A 74 35.92 -0.83 15.64
C HIS A 74 34.77 0.13 15.27
N ASP A 75 35.05 1.42 15.17
CA ASP A 75 34.05 2.42 14.77
C ASP A 75 33.61 2.21 13.32
N GLN A 76 34.55 1.86 12.45
CA GLN A 76 34.28 1.54 11.05
C GLN A 76 33.43 0.27 10.91
N ALA A 77 33.71 -0.78 11.69
CA ALA A 77 32.88 -1.98 11.74
C ALA A 77 31.45 -1.66 12.23
N THR A 78 31.33 -0.77 13.22
CA THR A 78 30.04 -0.31 13.75
C THR A 78 29.24 0.47 12.70
N GLU A 79 29.88 1.40 11.97
CA GLU A 79 29.27 2.14 10.86
C GLU A 79 28.83 1.18 9.74
N ASN A 80 29.68 0.21 9.40
CA ASN A 80 29.38 -0.81 8.40
C ASN A 80 28.15 -1.66 8.78
N GLN A 81 28.03 -2.08 10.04
CA GLN A 81 26.85 -2.78 10.55
C GLN A 81 25.59 -1.91 10.55
N GLN A 82 25.70 -0.61 10.86
CA GLN A 82 24.57 0.32 10.78
C GLN A 82 24.08 0.52 9.34
N VAL A 83 25.00 0.69 8.39
CA VAL A 83 24.66 0.79 6.97
C VAL A 83 24.00 -0.49 6.47
N ALA A 84 24.56 -1.66 6.83
CA ALA A 84 23.96 -2.95 6.49
C ALA A 84 22.53 -3.08 7.04
N PHE A 85 22.26 -2.57 8.24
CA PHE A 85 20.92 -2.61 8.84
C PHE A 85 19.92 -1.75 8.06
N PHE A 86 20.28 -0.51 7.69
CA PHE A 86 19.40 0.35 6.90
C PHE A 86 19.11 -0.24 5.51
N LEU A 87 20.11 -0.88 4.90
CA LEU A 87 19.95 -1.54 3.62
C LEU A 87 19.10 -2.80 3.72
N ALA A 88 19.22 -3.57 4.81
CA ALA A 88 18.38 -4.74 5.05
C ALA A 88 16.89 -4.38 5.19
N GLU A 89 16.56 -3.33 5.95
CA GLU A 89 15.18 -2.81 6.04
C GLU A 89 14.66 -2.34 4.67
N ARG A 90 15.51 -1.71 3.85
CA ARG A 90 15.15 -1.40 2.46
C ARG A 90 14.91 -2.67 1.64
N THR A 91 15.77 -3.68 1.75
CA THR A 91 15.65 -4.95 1.03
C THR A 91 14.34 -5.67 1.37
N PHE A 92 13.94 -5.69 2.65
CA PHE A 92 12.64 -6.24 3.07
C PHE A 92 11.45 -5.56 2.40
N SER A 93 11.56 -4.25 2.15
CA SER A 93 10.49 -3.47 1.52
C SER A 93 10.37 -3.70 0.01
N LEU A 94 11.36 -4.30 -0.66
CA LEU A 94 11.36 -4.45 -2.13
C LEU A 94 10.24 -5.35 -2.64
N ALA A 95 9.80 -6.31 -1.82
CA ALA A 95 8.75 -7.25 -2.21
C ALA A 95 7.43 -6.54 -2.57
N PHE A 96 7.08 -5.44 -1.92
CA PHE A 96 5.87 -4.65 -2.25
C PHE A 96 5.92 -4.12 -3.69
N GLY A 97 7.05 -3.53 -4.07
CA GLY A 97 7.29 -3.06 -5.43
C GLY A 97 7.42 -4.18 -6.45
N ARG A 98 8.15 -5.25 -6.11
CA ARG A 98 8.36 -6.41 -6.97
C ARG A 98 7.04 -7.09 -7.35
N GLY A 99 6.13 -7.25 -6.39
CA GLY A 99 4.80 -7.82 -6.64
C GLY A 99 3.98 -6.99 -7.64
N ALA A 100 4.00 -5.67 -7.50
CA ALA A 100 3.36 -4.75 -8.45
C ALA A 100 4.02 -4.79 -9.84
N TYR A 101 5.34 -4.72 -9.89
CA TYR A 101 6.11 -4.75 -11.13
C TYR A 101 5.87 -6.03 -11.94
N THR A 102 5.87 -7.18 -11.27
CA THR A 102 5.84 -8.50 -11.92
C THR A 102 4.45 -9.14 -11.97
N LEU A 103 3.39 -8.39 -11.63
CA LEU A 103 2.01 -8.87 -11.62
C LEU A 103 1.63 -9.60 -12.93
N GLY A 104 1.17 -10.84 -12.81
CA GLY A 104 0.69 -11.69 -13.90
C GLY A 104 1.68 -11.92 -15.03
N SER A 105 2.98 -11.91 -14.75
CA SER A 105 4.08 -12.14 -15.71
C SER A 105 4.25 -13.60 -16.12
N VAL A 106 3.80 -14.54 -15.28
CA VAL A 106 3.87 -15.99 -15.50
C VAL A 106 2.49 -16.51 -15.89
N PRO A 107 2.23 -16.82 -17.17
CA PRO A 107 0.91 -17.24 -17.64
C PRO A 107 0.52 -18.66 -17.21
N THR A 108 1.50 -19.56 -17.08
CA THR A 108 1.31 -20.96 -16.73
C THR A 108 2.36 -21.39 -15.72
N VAL A 109 1.95 -22.12 -14.68
CA VAL A 109 2.88 -22.70 -13.71
C VAL A 109 3.30 -24.11 -14.12
N MET A 110 4.51 -24.51 -13.70
CA MET A 110 5.00 -25.87 -13.89
C MET A 110 4.37 -26.83 -12.85
N THR A 111 4.48 -28.14 -13.11
CA THR A 111 4.02 -29.20 -12.20
C THR A 111 4.87 -29.35 -10.94
N ASP A 112 6.08 -28.78 -10.94
CA ASP A 112 7.00 -28.84 -9.80
C ASP A 112 6.67 -27.80 -8.72
N VAL A 113 7.37 -27.90 -7.58
CA VAL A 113 7.23 -26.95 -6.47
C VAL A 113 7.60 -25.55 -6.95
N TYR A 114 6.72 -24.59 -6.69
CA TYR A 114 6.92 -23.21 -7.09
C TYR A 114 8.07 -22.58 -6.29
N SER A 115 9.10 -22.11 -6.99
CA SER A 115 10.28 -21.52 -6.35
C SER A 115 10.05 -20.05 -6.02
N ILE A 116 10.18 -19.72 -4.74
CA ILE A 116 10.10 -18.35 -4.24
C ILE A 116 11.53 -17.76 -4.16
N PRO A 117 11.79 -16.57 -4.72
CA PRO A 117 13.10 -15.93 -4.69
C PRO A 117 13.60 -15.70 -3.26
N LYS A 118 14.85 -16.02 -2.96
CA LYS A 118 15.45 -15.75 -1.64
C LYS A 118 15.60 -14.25 -1.38
N ILE A 119 15.61 -13.84 -0.11
CA ILE A 119 16.01 -12.50 0.32
C ILE A 119 17.48 -12.53 0.74
N GLU A 120 18.34 -11.77 0.06
CA GLU A 120 19.76 -11.61 0.37
C GLU A 120 19.97 -10.32 1.17
N LEU A 121 20.45 -10.44 2.41
CA LEU A 121 20.67 -9.30 3.31
C LEU A 121 22.15 -8.89 3.41
N SER A 122 23.07 -9.68 2.85
CA SER A 122 24.49 -9.33 2.88
C SER A 122 24.73 -8.08 2.03
N VAL A 123 25.63 -7.23 2.51
CA VAL A 123 26.00 -5.98 1.83
C VAL A 123 27.47 -5.99 1.50
N LYS A 124 27.82 -5.65 0.26
CA LYS A 124 29.19 -5.43 -0.16
C LYS A 124 29.53 -3.94 -0.11
N ILE A 125 30.54 -3.59 0.67
CA ILE A 125 30.96 -2.21 0.91
C ILE A 125 32.24 -1.91 0.15
N TYR A 126 32.22 -0.86 -0.66
CA TYR A 126 33.39 -0.29 -1.33
C TYR A 126 33.74 1.09 -0.74
N PRO A 127 35.03 1.51 -0.79
CA PRO A 127 36.16 0.87 -1.48
C PRO A 127 36.84 -0.30 -0.74
N GLN A 128 36.54 -0.52 0.54
CA GLN A 128 37.14 -1.57 1.39
C GLN A 128 36.98 -2.99 0.83
N ASN A 129 36.01 -3.23 -0.06
CA ASN A 129 35.70 -4.51 -0.68
C ASN A 129 35.37 -5.61 0.36
N VAL A 130 34.71 -5.22 1.47
CA VAL A 130 34.29 -6.12 2.54
C VAL A 130 32.83 -6.51 2.33
N THR A 131 32.50 -7.77 2.61
CA THR A 131 31.11 -8.25 2.67
C THR A 131 30.67 -8.30 4.13
N VAL A 132 29.60 -7.60 4.45
CA VAL A 132 29.06 -7.46 5.79
C VAL A 132 27.76 -8.25 5.87
N SER A 133 27.73 -9.26 6.74
CA SER A 133 26.52 -9.90 7.22
C SER A 133 26.10 -9.28 8.54
N LEU A 134 24.79 -9.08 8.70
CA LEU A 134 24.25 -8.58 9.96
C LEU A 134 24.47 -9.58 11.08
N GLU A 135 24.80 -9.05 12.26
CA GLU A 135 24.90 -9.83 13.48
C GLU A 135 23.56 -10.53 13.80
N PRO A 136 23.59 -11.75 14.37
CA PRO A 136 22.39 -12.43 14.82
C PRO A 136 21.56 -11.54 15.76
N ASN A 137 20.22 -11.59 15.62
CA ASN A 137 19.26 -10.82 16.43
C ASN A 137 19.28 -9.29 16.26
N ARG A 138 20.13 -8.73 15.38
CA ARG A 138 20.10 -7.30 15.07
C ARG A 138 18.80 -6.86 14.40
N ILE A 139 18.18 -7.78 13.67
CA ILE A 139 16.81 -7.68 13.17
C ILE A 139 15.95 -8.65 13.99
N PRO A 140 14.84 -8.18 14.59
CA PRO A 140 13.90 -9.06 15.29
C PRO A 140 13.36 -10.18 14.38
N PRO A 141 13.07 -11.38 14.91
CA PRO A 141 12.56 -12.49 14.09
C PRO A 141 11.24 -12.15 13.39
N ASP A 142 10.35 -11.41 14.05
CA ASP A 142 9.05 -11.00 13.50
C ASP A 142 9.21 -10.14 12.24
N CYS A 143 10.18 -9.21 12.26
CA CYS A 143 10.53 -8.37 11.11
C CYS A 143 10.90 -9.22 9.88
N LYS A 144 11.69 -10.28 10.10
CA LYS A 144 12.06 -11.23 9.04
C LYS A 144 10.85 -12.01 8.53
N GLN A 145 9.97 -12.48 9.43
CA GLN A 145 8.76 -13.21 9.06
C GLN A 145 7.81 -12.37 8.20
N TYR A 146 7.58 -11.10 8.54
CA TYR A 146 6.76 -10.21 7.71
C TYR A 146 7.40 -9.94 6.34
N ALA A 147 8.73 -9.76 6.28
CA ALA A 147 9.44 -9.62 5.01
C ALA A 147 9.30 -10.88 4.12
N GLU A 148 9.48 -12.07 4.70
CA GLU A 148 9.26 -13.36 4.02
C GLU A 148 7.81 -13.52 3.55
N PHE A 149 6.84 -13.10 4.37
CA PHE A 149 5.43 -13.08 3.97
C PHE A 149 5.22 -12.22 2.72
N HIS A 150 5.67 -10.97 2.72
CA HIS A 150 5.52 -10.10 1.55
C HIS A 150 6.29 -10.61 0.32
N ASN A 151 7.41 -11.30 0.53
CA ASN A 151 8.16 -11.99 -0.51
C ASN A 151 7.33 -13.09 -1.19
N GLY A 152 6.65 -13.91 -0.39
CA GLY A 152 5.72 -14.93 -0.85
C GLY A 152 4.54 -14.34 -1.63
N VAL A 153 3.94 -13.25 -1.13
CA VAL A 153 2.85 -12.53 -1.84
C VAL A 153 3.35 -12.09 -3.22
N ALA A 154 4.50 -11.41 -3.28
CA ALA A 154 5.05 -10.93 -4.53
C ALA A 154 5.37 -12.06 -5.53
N ALA A 155 5.78 -13.23 -5.04
CA ALA A 155 6.04 -14.39 -5.88
C ALA A 155 4.74 -15.02 -6.43
N ALA A 156 3.67 -15.05 -5.63
CA ALA A 156 2.35 -15.51 -6.06
C ALA A 156 1.70 -14.56 -7.08
N LEU A 157 1.83 -13.24 -6.88
CA LEU A 157 1.28 -12.23 -7.80
C LEU A 157 1.88 -12.31 -9.21
N ARG A 158 3.03 -12.97 -9.39
CA ARG A 158 3.57 -13.25 -10.73
C ARG A 158 2.67 -14.16 -11.55
N ILE A 159 1.94 -15.07 -10.89
CA ILE A 159 1.05 -16.01 -11.57
C ILE A 159 -0.14 -15.23 -12.13
N SER A 160 -0.37 -15.36 -13.43
CA SER A 160 -1.48 -14.69 -14.11
C SER A 160 -2.83 -15.08 -13.50
N PRO A 161 -3.75 -14.14 -13.23
CA PRO A 161 -5.11 -14.46 -12.78
C PRO A 161 -5.89 -15.39 -13.74
N SER A 162 -5.47 -15.44 -15.02
CA SER A 162 -6.03 -16.34 -16.04
C SER A 162 -5.38 -17.72 -16.09
N SER A 163 -4.46 -18.03 -15.18
CA SER A 163 -3.74 -19.31 -15.15
C SER A 163 -4.68 -20.45 -14.75
N GLY A 164 -5.06 -21.28 -15.74
CA GLY A 164 -5.85 -22.50 -15.49
C GLY A 164 -5.05 -23.63 -14.81
N SER A 165 -3.73 -23.47 -14.66
CA SER A 165 -2.85 -24.49 -14.08
C SER A 165 -2.84 -24.55 -12.55
N VAL A 166 -3.48 -23.60 -11.87
CA VAL A 166 -3.55 -23.57 -10.39
C VAL A 166 -4.89 -24.14 -9.92
N ASP A 167 -4.87 -25.40 -9.50
CA ASP A 167 -6.02 -26.08 -8.88
C ASP A 167 -5.77 -26.37 -7.39
N SER A 168 -6.79 -26.91 -6.71
CA SER A 168 -6.69 -27.23 -5.28
C SER A 168 -5.61 -28.29 -4.99
N SER A 169 -5.34 -29.19 -5.95
CA SER A 169 -4.32 -30.23 -5.82
C SER A 169 -2.92 -29.62 -5.88
N TRP A 170 -2.67 -28.70 -6.80
CA TRP A 170 -1.41 -27.99 -6.95
C TRP A 170 -1.12 -27.10 -5.74
N ILE A 171 -2.13 -26.40 -5.20
CA ILE A 171 -1.98 -25.63 -3.96
C ILE A 171 -1.59 -26.55 -2.80
N ALA A 172 -2.23 -27.71 -2.68
CA ALA A 172 -1.93 -28.68 -1.64
C ALA A 172 -0.54 -29.33 -1.80
N PHE A 173 -0.10 -29.56 -3.05
CA PHE A 173 1.22 -30.08 -3.38
C PHE A 173 2.33 -29.11 -2.97
N ASN A 174 2.12 -27.81 -3.14
CA ASN A 174 3.07 -26.76 -2.74
C ASN A 174 3.08 -26.50 -1.22
N ARG A 175 2.27 -27.20 -0.42
CA ARG A 175 2.26 -27.03 1.03
C ARG A 175 3.59 -27.54 1.62
N PRO A 176 4.37 -26.71 2.33
CA PRO A 176 5.56 -27.19 3.02
C PRO A 176 5.19 -28.10 4.19
N ASN A 177 6.15 -28.94 4.62
CA ASN A 177 6.00 -29.80 5.79
C ASN A 177 5.76 -28.96 7.05
N GLU A 178 6.58 -27.92 7.24
CA GLU A 178 6.44 -26.90 8.28
C GLU A 178 5.91 -25.60 7.66
N LEU A 179 4.93 -24.98 8.31
CA LEU A 179 4.34 -23.75 7.80
C LEU A 179 5.32 -22.59 7.98
N THR A 180 5.63 -21.91 6.88
CA THR A 180 6.51 -20.74 6.85
C THR A 180 5.71 -19.47 6.58
N ALA A 181 6.27 -18.32 6.98
CA ALA A 181 5.71 -17.01 6.65
C ALA A 181 5.67 -16.77 5.13
N GLU A 182 6.69 -17.24 4.42
CA GLU A 182 6.77 -17.17 2.97
C GLU A 182 5.62 -17.91 2.27
N HIS A 183 5.33 -19.14 2.68
CA HIS A 183 4.18 -19.88 2.12
C HIS A 183 2.84 -19.24 2.50
N ALA A 184 2.73 -18.68 3.70
CA ALA A 184 1.54 -17.94 4.12
C ALA A 184 1.26 -16.74 3.20
N GLY A 185 2.30 -15.98 2.85
CA GLY A 185 2.21 -14.89 1.89
C GLY A 185 1.87 -15.36 0.50
N PHE A 186 2.46 -16.47 0.07
CA PHE A 186 2.15 -17.09 -1.22
C PHE A 186 0.65 -17.43 -1.35
N LEU A 187 0.06 -18.04 -0.31
CA LEU A 187 -1.39 -18.30 -0.28
C LEU A 187 -2.22 -17.01 -0.36
N TYR A 188 -1.83 -15.96 0.36
CA TYR A 188 -2.55 -14.69 0.29
C TYR A 188 -2.53 -14.09 -1.12
N GLY A 189 -1.38 -14.11 -1.80
CA GLY A 189 -1.26 -13.64 -3.19
C GLY A 189 -2.07 -14.47 -4.19
N LEU A 190 -2.18 -15.79 -3.99
CA LEU A 190 -3.10 -16.63 -4.76
C LEU A 190 -4.57 -16.26 -4.52
N GLY A 191 -4.90 -15.82 -3.30
CA GLY A 191 -6.23 -15.33 -2.96
C GLY A 191 -6.58 -14.02 -3.67
N LEU A 192 -5.65 -13.06 -3.67
CA LEU A 192 -5.78 -11.77 -4.36
C LEU A 192 -5.97 -11.91 -5.88
N THR A 193 -5.42 -12.96 -6.48
CA THR A 193 -5.55 -13.27 -7.90
C THR A 193 -6.74 -14.19 -8.21
N GLY A 194 -7.52 -14.57 -7.20
CA GLY A 194 -8.74 -15.37 -7.35
C GLY A 194 -8.54 -16.89 -7.36
N HIS A 195 -7.30 -17.38 -7.36
CA HIS A 195 -7.00 -18.81 -7.44
C HIS A 195 -7.45 -19.61 -6.21
N LEU A 196 -7.58 -18.98 -5.03
CA LEU A 196 -8.10 -19.68 -3.84
C LEU A 196 -9.60 -20.00 -3.90
N ARG A 197 -10.34 -19.49 -4.89
CA ARG A 197 -11.77 -19.80 -5.05
C ARG A 197 -12.03 -21.29 -5.30
N SER A 198 -11.07 -22.01 -5.90
CA SER A 198 -11.16 -23.46 -6.15
C SER A 198 -10.71 -24.31 -4.96
N MET A 199 -10.19 -23.70 -3.89
CA MET A 199 -9.64 -24.45 -2.75
C MET A 199 -10.74 -25.16 -1.97
N VAL A 200 -10.61 -26.47 -1.83
CA VAL A 200 -11.59 -27.28 -1.07
C VAL A 200 -11.45 -26.99 0.43
N THR A 201 -12.58 -26.89 1.14
CA THR A 201 -12.65 -26.54 2.57
C THR A 201 -11.73 -27.39 3.47
N TRP A 202 -11.51 -28.67 3.14
CA TRP A 202 -10.59 -29.54 3.88
C TRP A 202 -9.15 -29.03 3.85
N HIS A 203 -8.67 -28.52 2.72
CA HIS A 203 -7.33 -27.93 2.63
C HIS A 203 -7.22 -26.67 3.47
N THR A 204 -8.27 -25.84 3.50
CA THR A 204 -8.36 -24.69 4.40
C THR A 204 -8.17 -25.09 5.86
N PHE A 205 -8.85 -26.13 6.32
CA PHE A 205 -8.68 -26.62 7.69
C PHE A 205 -7.25 -27.10 7.97
N ARG A 206 -6.61 -27.81 7.02
CA ARG A 206 -5.20 -28.26 7.16
C ARG A 206 -4.20 -27.11 7.33
N TYR A 207 -4.51 -25.91 6.85
CA TYR A 207 -3.69 -24.72 7.06
C TYR A 207 -3.97 -24.01 8.39
N LEU A 208 -5.20 -24.10 8.91
CA LEU A 208 -5.61 -23.41 10.13
C LEU A 208 -5.42 -24.23 11.41
N THR A 209 -5.47 -25.57 11.34
CA THR A 209 -5.26 -26.46 12.49
C THR A 209 -3.94 -26.22 13.22
N PRO A 210 -2.79 -25.97 12.55
CA PRO A 210 -1.52 -25.73 13.23
C PRO A 210 -1.43 -24.38 13.97
N LYS A 211 -2.42 -23.47 13.83
CA LYS A 211 -2.45 -22.15 14.47
C LYS A 211 -1.22 -21.26 14.19
N HIS A 212 -0.57 -21.43 13.05
CA HIS A 212 0.45 -20.49 12.61
C HIS A 212 -0.20 -19.15 12.22
N GLU A 213 0.17 -18.07 12.89
CA GLU A 213 -0.52 -16.79 12.84
C GLU A 213 -0.56 -16.20 11.42
N LEU A 214 0.58 -16.06 10.77
CA LEU A 214 0.67 -15.50 9.41
C LEU A 214 -0.07 -16.37 8.38
N THR A 215 -0.03 -17.69 8.51
CA THR A 215 -0.81 -18.59 7.64
C THR A 215 -2.30 -18.37 7.84
N SER A 216 -2.75 -18.22 9.09
CA SER A 216 -4.15 -17.96 9.39
C SER A 216 -4.59 -16.64 8.76
N MET A 217 -3.82 -15.56 8.94
CA MET A 217 -4.12 -14.27 8.30
C MET A 217 -4.13 -14.35 6.78
N GLY A 218 -3.13 -14.99 6.17
CA GLY A 218 -3.01 -15.11 4.72
C GLY A 218 -4.14 -15.92 4.09
N VAL A 219 -4.57 -17.02 4.72
CA VAL A 219 -5.70 -17.83 4.27
C VAL A 219 -7.03 -17.10 4.43
N LEU A 220 -7.28 -16.47 5.59
CA LEU A 220 -8.53 -15.76 5.86
C LEU A 220 -8.72 -14.58 4.88
N LEU A 221 -7.70 -13.73 4.73
CA LEU A 221 -7.74 -12.61 3.79
C LEU A 221 -7.73 -13.08 2.34
N GLY A 222 -6.97 -14.12 2.01
CA GLY A 222 -6.89 -14.65 0.66
C GLY A 222 -8.22 -15.22 0.17
N LEU A 223 -8.91 -15.99 1.01
CA LEU A 223 -10.26 -16.50 0.70
C LEU A 223 -11.28 -15.36 0.61
N ALA A 224 -11.22 -14.39 1.53
CA ALA A 224 -12.10 -13.23 1.48
C ALA A 224 -11.92 -12.41 0.20
N ALA A 225 -10.67 -12.17 -0.23
CA ALA A 225 -10.36 -11.49 -1.48
C ALA A 225 -10.82 -12.30 -2.71
N ALA A 226 -10.59 -13.61 -2.72
CA ALA A 226 -11.02 -14.48 -3.82
C ALA A 226 -12.55 -14.49 -3.99
N HIS A 227 -13.30 -14.30 -2.89
CA HIS A 227 -14.76 -14.24 -2.85
C HIS A 227 -15.31 -12.82 -2.65
N MET A 228 -14.55 -11.77 -2.99
CA MET A 228 -14.94 -10.38 -2.76
C MET A 228 -16.34 -10.07 -3.29
N GLY A 229 -17.14 -9.38 -2.47
CA GLY A 229 -18.50 -8.94 -2.80
C GLY A 229 -19.54 -10.06 -2.96
N SER A 230 -19.17 -11.33 -2.76
CA SER A 230 -20.09 -12.47 -2.96
C SER A 230 -20.90 -12.85 -1.73
N GLY A 231 -20.44 -12.48 -0.53
CA GLY A 231 -21.06 -12.95 0.72
C GLY A 231 -21.03 -14.48 0.90
N ASP A 232 -20.03 -15.16 0.33
CA ASP A 232 -19.91 -16.61 0.37
C ASP A 232 -20.09 -17.18 1.79
N LYS A 233 -20.99 -18.16 1.94
CA LYS A 233 -21.43 -18.65 3.25
C LYS A 233 -20.33 -19.44 3.97
N ALA A 234 -19.48 -20.16 3.24
CA ALA A 234 -18.41 -20.96 3.84
C ALA A 234 -17.31 -20.04 4.38
N THR A 235 -16.87 -19.08 3.57
CA THR A 235 -15.90 -18.05 3.95
C THR A 235 -16.44 -17.17 5.07
N THR A 236 -17.73 -16.79 5.04
CA THR A 236 -18.36 -16.03 6.13
C THR A 236 -18.27 -16.78 7.45
N LYS A 237 -18.68 -18.07 7.49
CA LYS A 237 -18.61 -18.88 8.71
C LYS A 237 -17.18 -18.99 9.23
N LEU A 238 -16.22 -19.17 8.32
CA LEU A 238 -14.81 -19.26 8.67
C LEU A 238 -14.31 -17.97 9.35
N LEU A 239 -14.61 -16.80 8.78
CA LEU A 239 -14.22 -15.51 9.33
C LEU A 239 -14.92 -15.21 10.67
N CYS A 240 -16.22 -15.51 10.79
CA CYS A 240 -17.00 -15.26 12.02
C CYS A 240 -16.42 -15.95 13.26
N VAL A 241 -15.83 -17.15 13.11
CA VAL A 241 -15.19 -17.85 14.25
C VAL A 241 -14.00 -17.08 14.82
N HIS A 242 -13.38 -16.21 14.01
CA HIS A 242 -12.23 -15.42 14.40
C HIS A 242 -12.59 -14.05 15.00
N ILE A 243 -13.88 -13.70 15.03
CA ILE A 243 -14.37 -12.39 15.47
C ILE A 243 -15.32 -12.60 16.66
N PRO A 244 -14.91 -12.27 17.90
CA PRO A 244 -15.73 -12.52 19.09
C PRO A 244 -17.16 -11.97 19.01
N ALA A 245 -17.35 -10.81 18.38
CA ALA A 245 -18.65 -10.17 18.21
C ALA A 245 -19.64 -10.94 17.32
N LEU A 246 -19.14 -11.86 16.49
CA LEU A 246 -19.95 -12.66 15.56
C LEU A 246 -20.21 -14.07 16.08
N LEU A 247 -19.64 -14.44 17.24
CA LEU A 247 -19.88 -15.73 17.87
C LEU A 247 -21.31 -15.80 18.45
N PRO A 248 -21.94 -16.99 18.44
CA PRO A 248 -23.22 -17.20 19.10
C PRO A 248 -23.15 -16.87 20.60
N PRO A 249 -24.23 -16.36 21.22
CA PRO A 249 -24.28 -16.17 22.66
C PRO A 249 -24.03 -17.51 23.36
N ARG A 250 -23.05 -17.56 24.29
CA ARG A 250 -22.54 -18.74 25.01
C ARG A 250 -21.50 -19.61 24.26
N ALA A 251 -21.01 -19.20 23.09
CA ALA A 251 -19.84 -19.83 22.51
C ALA A 251 -18.60 -19.60 23.40
N ALA A 252 -17.70 -20.59 23.46
CA ALA A 252 -16.42 -20.40 24.14
C ALA A 252 -15.58 -19.36 23.37
N GLU A 253 -15.07 -18.35 24.07
CA GLU A 253 -14.12 -17.42 23.48
C GLU A 253 -12.82 -18.16 23.15
N LEU A 254 -12.45 -18.15 21.87
CA LEU A 254 -11.20 -18.71 21.41
C LEU A 254 -10.08 -17.69 21.65
N ASN A 255 -8.96 -18.15 22.23
CA ASN A 255 -7.77 -17.32 22.36
C ASN A 255 -7.11 -17.13 20.99
N ILE A 256 -7.53 -16.11 20.26
CA ILE A 256 -7.07 -15.79 18.89
C ILE A 256 -6.20 -14.53 18.95
N PRO A 257 -4.99 -14.53 18.35
CA PRO A 257 -4.14 -13.33 18.25
C PRO A 257 -4.87 -12.14 17.63
N ARG A 258 -4.64 -10.94 18.15
CA ARG A 258 -5.38 -9.72 17.72
C ARG A 258 -5.17 -9.39 16.25
N THR A 259 -3.95 -9.54 15.75
CA THR A 259 -3.60 -9.45 14.32
C THR A 259 -4.46 -10.37 13.44
N THR A 260 -4.72 -11.61 13.89
CA THR A 260 -5.60 -12.56 13.19
C THR A 260 -7.06 -12.12 13.22
N GLN A 261 -7.53 -11.54 14.33
CA GLN A 261 -8.86 -10.95 14.40
C GLN A 261 -8.97 -9.73 13.46
N THR A 262 -7.95 -8.86 13.41
CA THR A 262 -7.86 -7.72 12.48
C THR A 262 -7.93 -8.16 11.02
N ALA A 263 -7.24 -9.25 10.67
CA ALA A 263 -7.29 -9.86 9.35
C ALA A 263 -8.70 -10.42 9.04
N ALA A 264 -9.35 -11.07 10.01
CA ALA A 264 -10.71 -11.58 9.85
C ALA A 264 -11.74 -10.46 9.63
N VAL A 265 -11.66 -9.38 10.43
CA VAL A 265 -12.51 -8.18 10.30
C VAL A 265 -12.36 -7.56 8.92
N SER A 266 -11.11 -7.38 8.47
CA SER A 266 -10.83 -6.87 7.12
C SER A 266 -11.38 -7.82 6.04
N GLY A 267 -11.30 -9.13 6.27
CA GLY A 267 -11.87 -10.15 5.39
C GLY A 267 -13.39 -10.06 5.27
N ILE A 268 -14.11 -9.76 6.36
CA ILE A 268 -15.57 -9.50 6.31
C ILE A 268 -15.85 -8.27 5.42
N GLY A 269 -15.04 -7.23 5.54
CA GLY A 269 -15.10 -6.04 4.67
C GLY A 269 -15.02 -6.37 3.18
N LEU A 270 -14.02 -7.16 2.79
CA LEU A 270 -13.81 -7.59 1.41
C LEU A 270 -14.93 -8.52 0.91
N LEU A 271 -15.32 -9.50 1.72
CA LEU A 271 -16.32 -10.50 1.35
C LEU A 271 -17.71 -9.87 1.09
N PHE A 272 -18.03 -8.82 1.84
CA PHE A 272 -19.29 -8.09 1.75
C PHE A 272 -19.16 -6.71 1.08
N LEU A 273 -18.05 -6.47 0.37
CA LEU A 273 -17.79 -5.19 -0.31
C LEU A 273 -18.95 -4.82 -1.24
N GLY A 274 -19.52 -3.63 -1.05
CA GLY A 274 -20.64 -3.11 -1.86
C GLY A 274 -21.98 -3.83 -1.68
N THR A 275 -22.09 -4.83 -0.80
CA THR A 275 -23.33 -5.62 -0.62
C THR A 275 -24.39 -4.92 0.23
N ARG A 276 -24.00 -3.89 1.01
CA ARG A 276 -24.84 -3.23 2.02
C ARG A 276 -25.45 -4.21 3.04
N HIS A 277 -24.70 -5.26 3.40
CA HIS A 277 -25.18 -6.28 4.34
C HIS A 277 -25.28 -5.74 5.78
N ARG A 278 -26.50 -5.34 6.17
CA ARG A 278 -26.82 -4.63 7.42
C ARG A 278 -26.18 -5.23 8.68
N ARG A 279 -26.39 -6.52 8.97
CA ARG A 279 -25.84 -7.15 10.18
C ARG A 279 -24.31 -7.08 10.25
N MET A 280 -23.63 -7.25 9.11
CA MET A 280 -22.17 -7.23 9.09
C MET A 280 -21.68 -5.79 9.28
N ALA A 281 -22.32 -4.82 8.62
CA ALA A 281 -22.04 -3.40 8.84
C ALA A 281 -22.25 -2.98 10.31
N GLU A 282 -23.39 -3.32 10.93
CA GLU A 282 -23.67 -2.99 12.34
C GLU A 282 -22.61 -3.54 13.29
N VAL A 283 -22.17 -4.79 13.07
CA VAL A 283 -21.13 -5.42 13.89
C VAL A 283 -19.77 -4.75 13.65
N MET A 284 -19.35 -4.52 12.40
CA MET A 284 -18.08 -3.85 12.11
C MET A 284 -18.04 -2.42 12.66
N LEU A 285 -19.15 -1.67 12.56
CA LEU A 285 -19.28 -0.36 13.18
C LEU A 285 -19.11 -0.43 14.70
N GLY A 286 -19.63 -1.50 15.32
CA GLY A 286 -19.50 -1.71 16.75
C GLY A 286 -18.10 -2.05 17.23
N GLU A 287 -17.31 -2.69 16.37
CA GLU A 287 -15.92 -3.04 16.67
C GLU A 287 -14.96 -1.83 16.61
N ILE A 288 -15.33 -0.72 15.95
CA ILE A 288 -14.48 0.50 15.86
C ILE A 288 -14.10 1.02 17.26
N GLY A 289 -15.07 1.11 18.17
CA GLY A 289 -14.86 1.67 19.52
C GLY A 289 -14.47 0.63 20.58
N ARG A 290 -14.25 -0.64 20.20
CA ARG A 290 -14.09 -1.74 21.14
C ARG A 290 -12.60 -1.98 21.47
N HIS A 291 -12.29 -2.13 22.75
CA HIS A 291 -10.96 -2.53 23.29
C HIS A 291 -9.81 -1.54 23.04
N ASN A 292 -9.87 -0.36 23.66
CA ASN A 292 -8.89 0.72 23.49
C ASN A 292 -7.59 0.57 24.31
N ASP A 293 -7.50 -0.41 25.20
CA ASP A 293 -6.38 -0.55 26.14
C ASP A 293 -5.22 -1.43 25.63
N THR A 294 -5.30 -1.91 24.39
CA THR A 294 -4.28 -2.82 23.80
C THR A 294 -3.40 -2.12 22.78
N ILE A 295 -2.13 -2.52 22.69
CA ILE A 295 -1.12 -1.94 21.78
C ILE A 295 -1.57 -1.94 20.29
N ASP A 296 -2.39 -2.91 19.89
CA ASP A 296 -2.87 -3.07 18.50
C ASP A 296 -4.30 -2.51 18.28
N ALA A 297 -4.80 -1.70 19.21
CA ALA A 297 -6.15 -1.13 19.14
C ALA A 297 -6.35 -0.24 17.91
N GLU A 298 -5.32 0.52 17.51
CA GLU A 298 -5.39 1.44 16.35
C GLU A 298 -5.61 0.66 15.04
N ALA A 299 -4.79 -0.36 14.75
CA ALA A 299 -4.97 -1.18 13.55
C ALA A 299 -6.29 -1.96 13.53
N TYR A 300 -6.76 -2.45 14.68
CA TYR A 300 -8.06 -3.13 14.78
C TYR A 300 -9.22 -2.17 14.50
N SER A 301 -9.19 -0.97 15.10
CA SER A 301 -10.20 0.07 14.89
C SER A 301 -10.22 0.54 13.43
N ALA A 302 -9.04 0.83 12.86
CA ALA A 302 -8.90 1.21 11.45
C ALA A 302 -9.40 0.12 10.50
N SER A 303 -9.10 -1.16 10.78
CA SER A 303 -9.56 -2.28 9.95
C SER A 303 -11.06 -2.51 10.07
N SER A 304 -11.65 -2.33 11.27
CA SER A 304 -13.10 -2.39 11.48
C SER A 304 -13.83 -1.28 10.73
N ALA A 305 -13.26 -0.08 10.74
CA ALA A 305 -13.79 1.07 10.01
C ALA A 305 -13.67 0.90 8.48
N LEU A 306 -12.53 0.41 7.99
CA LEU A 306 -12.37 0.06 6.58
C LEU A 306 -13.36 -1.03 6.17
N ALA A 307 -13.55 -2.07 7.00
CA ALA A 307 -14.50 -3.14 6.73
C ALA A 307 -15.94 -2.62 6.66
N PHE A 308 -16.37 -1.81 7.62
CA PHE A 308 -17.67 -1.12 7.56
C PHE A 308 -17.80 -0.27 6.29
N GLY A 309 -16.78 0.55 6.00
CA GLY A 309 -16.76 1.45 4.84
C GLY A 309 -16.83 0.69 3.52
N MET A 310 -16.14 -0.45 3.40
CA MET A 310 -16.19 -1.34 2.23
C MET A 310 -17.58 -1.96 2.05
N ILE A 311 -18.24 -2.39 3.13
CA ILE A 311 -19.59 -2.97 3.07
C ILE A 311 -20.61 -1.94 2.58
N MET A 312 -20.48 -0.70 3.06
CA MET A 312 -21.41 0.41 2.81
C MET A 312 -20.97 1.34 1.68
N VAL A 313 -19.93 0.97 0.91
CA VAL A 313 -19.24 1.88 -0.02
C VAL A 313 -20.19 2.57 -1.01
N GLY A 314 -20.20 3.90 -0.99
CA GLY A 314 -21.02 4.74 -1.88
C GLY A 314 -22.54 4.59 -1.73
N THR A 315 -23.03 3.97 -0.65
CA THR A 315 -24.47 3.78 -0.42
C THR A 315 -25.13 4.88 0.41
N GLY A 316 -24.33 5.76 1.01
CA GLY A 316 -24.75 6.79 1.96
C GLY A 316 -25.80 7.77 1.44
N ALA A 317 -25.76 8.16 0.16
CA ALA A 317 -26.77 9.05 -0.42
C ALA A 317 -28.19 8.45 -0.37
N ARG A 318 -28.30 7.12 -0.39
CA ARG A 318 -29.57 6.38 -0.33
C ARG A 318 -29.93 5.91 1.08
N ALA A 319 -29.10 6.24 2.07
CA ALA A 319 -29.19 5.76 3.44
C ALA A 319 -30.17 6.64 4.23
N THR A 320 -31.46 6.39 4.05
CA THR A 320 -32.57 7.14 4.65
C THR A 320 -33.31 6.36 5.73
N SER A 321 -32.92 5.10 5.98
CA SER A 321 -33.57 4.28 6.99
C SER A 321 -33.21 4.75 8.40
N PRO A 322 -34.06 4.51 9.42
CA PRO A 322 -33.74 4.87 10.80
C PRO A 322 -32.45 4.19 11.29
N VAL A 323 -32.15 2.99 10.78
CA VAL A 323 -30.91 2.27 11.08
C VAL A 323 -29.70 2.98 10.48
N ASP A 324 -29.80 3.48 9.25
CA ASP A 324 -28.71 4.24 8.62
C ASP A 324 -28.42 5.54 9.39
N MET A 325 -29.47 6.19 9.92
CA MET A 325 -29.34 7.38 10.75
C MET A 325 -28.67 7.06 12.09
N GLU A 326 -28.96 5.90 12.68
CA GLU A 326 -28.29 5.41 13.88
C GLU A 326 -26.80 5.10 13.61
N MET A 327 -26.49 4.46 12.47
CA MET A 327 -25.10 4.24 12.05
C MET A 327 -24.34 5.55 11.89
N LEU A 328 -24.96 6.56 11.26
CA LEU A 328 -24.39 7.90 11.11
C LEU A 328 -24.17 8.58 12.47
N ALA A 329 -25.15 8.52 13.38
CA ALA A 329 -25.03 9.08 14.72
C ALA A 329 -23.86 8.45 15.50
N ARG A 330 -23.66 7.14 15.35
CA ARG A 330 -22.55 6.41 15.97
C ARG A 330 -21.19 6.76 15.36
N LEU A 331 -21.10 6.93 14.04
CA LEU A 331 -19.88 7.43 13.40
C LEU A 331 -19.54 8.85 13.87
N ARG A 332 -20.55 9.73 13.98
CA ARG A 332 -20.36 11.09 14.51
C ARG A 332 -19.82 11.05 15.94
N LEU A 333 -20.37 10.17 16.79
CA LEU A 333 -19.87 9.96 18.15
C LEU A 333 -18.40 9.53 18.17
N TYR A 334 -17.98 8.60 17.29
CA TYR A 334 -16.58 8.19 17.18
C TYR A 334 -15.66 9.31 16.65
N ILE A 335 -16.16 10.20 15.79
CA ILE A 335 -15.37 11.31 15.22
C ILE A 335 -15.18 12.44 16.24
N GLN A 336 -16.25 12.82 16.94
CA GLN A 336 -16.30 14.01 17.81
C GLN A 336 -16.04 13.70 19.28
N GLY A 337 -16.34 12.49 19.75
CA GLY A 337 -16.15 12.08 21.14
C GLY A 337 -17.23 12.57 22.12
N GLU A 338 -18.22 13.33 21.67
CA GLU A 338 -19.30 13.88 22.51
C GLU A 338 -20.65 13.23 22.18
N PRO A 339 -21.35 12.65 23.17
CA PRO A 339 -22.73 12.17 22.99
C PRO A 339 -23.70 13.34 22.85
N LEU A 340 -24.72 13.20 21.99
CA LEU A 340 -25.80 14.19 21.88
C LEU A 340 -26.55 14.28 23.23
N GLY A 341 -26.44 15.42 23.91
CA GLY A 341 -27.37 15.82 24.98
C GLY A 341 -26.88 15.72 26.42
N THR A 342 -25.67 15.21 26.69
CA THR A 342 -25.10 15.18 28.06
C THR A 342 -23.65 15.66 28.07
N PRO A 343 -23.41 16.97 28.26
CA PRO A 343 -22.05 17.49 28.41
C PRO A 343 -21.45 16.97 29.72
N GLY A 344 -20.35 16.21 29.65
CA GLY A 344 -19.54 15.82 30.81
C GLY A 344 -19.18 14.34 30.94
N ASP A 345 -19.88 13.43 30.25
CA ASP A 345 -19.49 12.01 30.26
C ASP A 345 -18.36 11.75 29.26
N LYS A 346 -17.20 11.32 29.77
CA LYS A 346 -16.09 10.89 28.91
C LYS A 346 -16.54 9.65 28.12
N PRO A 347 -16.32 9.59 26.80
CA PRO A 347 -16.63 8.39 26.03
C PRO A 347 -15.83 7.20 26.57
N SER A 348 -16.43 6.01 26.50
CA SER A 348 -15.76 4.75 26.88
C SER A 348 -14.61 4.35 25.93
N PHE A 349 -14.29 5.20 24.96
CA PHE A 349 -13.30 4.95 23.93
C PHE A 349 -12.35 6.13 23.72
N ASP A 350 -11.16 5.83 23.19
CA ASP A 350 -10.17 6.85 22.84
C ASP A 350 -10.52 7.48 21.49
N VAL A 351 -10.79 8.78 21.51
CA VAL A 351 -11.12 9.57 20.32
C VAL A 351 -9.93 9.63 19.35
N ASN A 352 -8.69 9.58 19.84
CA ASN A 352 -7.51 9.62 18.98
C ASN A 352 -7.39 8.37 18.11
N ILE A 353 -7.90 7.23 18.58
CA ILE A 353 -7.93 5.96 17.85
C ILE A 353 -9.16 5.91 16.93
N THR A 354 -10.33 6.21 17.50
CA THR A 354 -11.62 6.02 16.81
C THR A 354 -11.92 7.10 15.77
N SER A 355 -11.48 8.34 15.97
CA SER A 355 -11.75 9.47 15.06
C SER A 355 -11.15 9.29 13.66
N PRO A 356 -9.85 8.93 13.46
CA PRO A 356 -9.32 8.71 12.12
C PRO A 356 -9.97 7.51 11.42
N ALA A 357 -10.24 6.44 12.18
CA ALA A 357 -10.92 5.25 11.68
C ALA A 357 -12.35 5.60 11.20
N ALA A 358 -13.16 6.19 12.08
CA ALA A 358 -14.54 6.57 11.78
C ALA A 358 -14.65 7.61 10.65
N THR A 359 -13.67 8.50 10.52
CA THR A 359 -13.58 9.45 9.41
C THR A 359 -13.51 8.73 8.05
N ILE A 360 -12.66 7.70 7.94
CA ILE A 360 -12.55 6.91 6.70
C ILE A 360 -13.79 6.04 6.47
N ALA A 361 -14.37 5.45 7.52
CA ALA A 361 -15.64 4.73 7.43
C ALA A 361 -16.76 5.61 6.87
N LEU A 362 -16.90 6.84 7.39
CA LEU A 362 -17.87 7.82 6.92
C LEU A 362 -17.60 8.20 5.47
N ALA A 363 -16.34 8.48 5.13
CA ALA A 363 -15.94 8.85 3.78
C ALA A 363 -16.24 7.76 2.75
N LEU A 364 -16.01 6.48 3.09
CA LEU A 364 -16.32 5.36 2.21
C LEU A 364 -17.84 5.14 2.08
N MET A 365 -18.59 5.23 3.18
CA MET A 365 -20.06 5.16 3.14
C MET A 365 -20.66 6.23 2.23
N TYR A 366 -20.12 7.45 2.27
CA TYR A 366 -20.57 8.61 1.49
C TYR A 366 -19.71 8.91 0.25
N LEU A 367 -18.94 7.94 -0.23
CA LEU A 367 -18.05 8.09 -1.37
C LEU A 367 -18.82 8.58 -2.61
N ARG A 368 -18.35 9.67 -3.22
CA ARG A 368 -18.92 10.27 -4.45
C ARG A 368 -20.39 10.69 -4.33
N THR A 369 -20.82 11.06 -3.13
CA THR A 369 -22.22 11.46 -2.93
C THR A 369 -22.46 12.96 -3.10
N GLY A 370 -21.41 13.80 -3.01
CA GLY A 370 -21.54 15.26 -3.07
C GLY A 370 -22.33 15.86 -1.89
N ARG A 371 -22.52 15.10 -0.82
CA ARG A 371 -23.28 15.48 0.38
C ARG A 371 -22.50 16.48 1.24
N GLU A 372 -22.76 17.77 1.08
CA GLU A 372 -22.10 18.84 1.83
C GLU A 372 -22.38 18.77 3.34
N ASP A 373 -23.60 18.40 3.73
CA ASP A 373 -24.03 18.23 5.12
C ASP A 373 -23.16 17.22 5.89
N ILE A 374 -22.75 16.13 5.23
CA ILE A 374 -21.86 15.13 5.81
C ILE A 374 -20.40 15.56 5.71
N ALA A 375 -20.02 16.21 4.61
CA ALA A 375 -18.66 16.74 4.46
C ALA A 375 -18.31 17.76 5.56
N GLN A 376 -19.28 18.55 6.03
CA GLN A 376 -19.14 19.48 7.16
C GLN A 376 -18.80 18.78 8.48
N LEU A 377 -19.19 17.51 8.68
CA LEU A 377 -18.79 16.75 9.87
C LEU A 377 -17.27 16.51 9.94
N LEU A 378 -16.57 16.65 8.82
CA LEU A 378 -15.14 16.44 8.66
C LEU A 378 -14.37 17.76 8.50
N GLU A 379 -14.99 18.90 8.81
CA GLU A 379 -14.36 20.21 8.69
C GLU A 379 -13.07 20.31 9.52
N LEU A 380 -12.11 21.03 8.97
CA LEU A 380 -10.84 21.30 9.62
C LEU A 380 -11.03 22.48 10.59
N PRO A 381 -10.44 22.46 11.79
CA PRO A 381 -10.58 23.60 12.69
C PRO A 381 -9.87 24.84 12.14
N ASP A 382 -10.53 25.99 12.20
CA ASP A 382 -9.99 27.27 11.71
C ASP A 382 -9.24 28.08 12.79
N THR A 383 -9.27 27.63 14.05
CA THR A 383 -8.55 28.32 15.14
C THR A 383 -7.24 27.61 15.49
N PRO A 384 -6.15 28.37 15.74
CA PRO A 384 -4.85 27.79 16.10
C PRO A 384 -4.92 26.81 17.29
N MET A 385 -5.71 27.15 18.31
CA MET A 385 -5.84 26.34 19.52
C MET A 385 -6.60 25.03 19.27
N ALA A 386 -7.60 25.03 18.39
CA ALA A 386 -8.29 23.80 18.02
C ALA A 386 -7.41 22.91 17.15
N LEU A 387 -6.62 23.50 16.25
CA LEU A 387 -5.64 22.78 15.44
C LEU A 387 -4.55 22.12 16.31
N TYR A 388 -4.05 22.85 17.32
CA TYR A 388 -3.06 22.36 18.28
C TYR A 388 -3.53 21.12 19.07
N ARG A 389 -4.84 21.00 19.33
CA ARG A 389 -5.43 19.86 20.06
C ARG A 389 -5.58 18.60 19.21
N ILE A 390 -5.50 18.71 17.89
CA ILE A 390 -5.70 17.60 16.98
C ILE A 390 -4.37 16.97 16.58
N GLN A 391 -4.30 15.65 16.64
CA GLN A 391 -3.15 14.92 16.10
C GLN A 391 -3.03 15.13 14.59
N PRO A 392 -1.85 15.48 14.05
CA PRO A 392 -1.70 15.82 12.63
C PRO A 392 -2.11 14.70 11.66
N ASN A 393 -1.96 13.43 12.04
CA ASN A 393 -2.40 12.28 11.25
C ASN A 393 -3.92 12.25 10.99
N LEU A 394 -4.71 12.76 11.94
CA LEU A 394 -6.16 12.89 11.78
C LEU A 394 -6.51 13.89 10.68
N LEU A 395 -5.70 14.95 10.51
CA LEU A 395 -5.92 15.97 9.48
C LEU A 395 -5.77 15.40 8.07
N VAL A 396 -4.84 14.44 7.86
CA VAL A 396 -4.71 13.70 6.60
C VAL A 396 -6.03 12.97 6.30
N MET A 397 -6.56 12.23 7.28
CA MET A 397 -7.77 11.43 7.12
C MET A 397 -9.01 12.29 6.92
N ARG A 398 -9.12 13.44 7.61
CA ARG A 398 -10.24 14.39 7.44
C ARG A 398 -10.22 15.05 6.07
N THR A 399 -9.06 15.55 5.65
CA THR A 399 -8.91 16.18 4.33
C THR A 399 -9.21 15.18 3.21
N LEU A 400 -8.68 13.95 3.33
CA LEU A 400 -8.98 12.86 2.42
C LEU A 400 -10.48 12.53 2.45
N GLY A 401 -11.05 12.32 3.62
CA GLY A 401 -12.44 11.91 3.78
C GLY A 401 -13.43 12.91 3.21
N ARG A 402 -13.22 14.20 3.46
CA ARG A 402 -14.00 15.29 2.85
C ARG A 402 -13.89 15.27 1.33
N SER A 403 -12.68 15.08 0.79
CA SER A 403 -12.44 15.03 -0.65
C SER A 403 -13.10 13.80 -1.30
N LEU A 404 -13.12 12.64 -0.63
CA LEU A 404 -13.80 11.43 -1.11
C LEU A 404 -15.32 11.61 -1.19
N ILE A 405 -15.91 12.34 -0.26
CA ILE A 405 -17.35 12.68 -0.28
C ILE A 405 -17.63 13.68 -1.42
N MET A 406 -16.84 14.75 -1.47
CA MET A 406 -16.91 15.85 -2.46
C MET A 406 -16.06 15.54 -3.71
N TRP A 407 -16.20 14.32 -4.24
CA TRP A 407 -15.32 13.78 -5.29
C TRP A 407 -15.25 14.64 -6.56
N ASP A 408 -16.39 15.16 -7.00
CA ASP A 408 -16.48 15.93 -8.24
C ASP A 408 -15.77 17.28 -8.11
N ALA A 409 -15.72 17.84 -6.90
CA ALA A 409 -15.05 19.11 -6.62
C ALA A 409 -13.51 19.01 -6.55
N ILE A 410 -12.92 17.82 -6.65
CA ILE A 410 -11.45 17.67 -6.66
C ILE A 410 -10.87 18.21 -7.98
N GLU A 411 -10.02 19.23 -7.88
CA GLU A 411 -9.32 19.82 -9.02
C GLU A 411 -7.80 19.56 -8.95
N PRO A 412 -7.16 19.24 -10.08
CA PRO A 412 -5.72 19.01 -10.14
C PRO A 412 -4.98 20.35 -10.26
N SER A 413 -5.11 21.21 -9.25
CA SER A 413 -4.49 22.54 -9.21
C SER A 413 -3.84 22.86 -7.86
N ILE A 414 -2.78 23.65 -7.90
CA ILE A 414 -2.09 24.13 -6.69
C ILE A 414 -3.04 24.98 -5.83
N THR A 415 -3.91 25.77 -6.47
CA THR A 415 -4.92 26.60 -5.80
C THR A 415 -5.95 25.77 -5.04
N TRP A 416 -6.39 24.65 -5.60
CA TRP A 416 -7.32 23.74 -4.92
C TRP A 416 -6.70 23.11 -3.68
N VAL A 417 -5.44 22.66 -3.77
CA VAL A 417 -4.71 22.13 -2.60
C VAL A 417 -4.54 23.20 -1.52
N HIS A 418 -4.16 24.42 -1.89
CA HIS A 418 -4.06 25.54 -0.95
C HIS A 418 -5.40 25.92 -0.32
N GLY A 419 -6.51 25.79 -1.05
CA GLY A 419 -7.85 26.11 -0.56
C GLY A 419 -8.32 25.24 0.62
N HIS A 420 -7.63 24.12 0.90
CA HIS A 420 -7.89 23.28 2.08
C HIS A 420 -7.20 23.78 3.35
N LEU A 421 -6.24 24.71 3.23
CA LEU A 421 -5.52 25.24 4.38
C LEU A 421 -6.42 26.23 5.14
N PRO A 422 -6.55 26.11 6.47
CA PRO A 422 -7.34 27.05 7.26
C PRO A 422 -6.76 28.47 7.14
N GLN A 423 -7.62 29.45 6.88
CA GLN A 423 -7.24 30.86 6.81
C GLN A 423 -7.11 31.44 8.22
N ILE A 424 -6.00 31.10 8.89
CA ILE A 424 -5.72 31.60 10.24
C ILE A 424 -5.40 33.09 10.14
N ASN A 425 -6.28 33.95 10.67
CA ASN A 425 -6.05 35.38 10.69
C ASN A 425 -4.83 35.70 11.58
N PRO A 426 -3.86 36.50 11.10
CA PRO A 426 -2.73 36.92 11.92
C PRO A 426 -3.15 37.69 13.19
N ALA A 427 -4.32 38.34 13.15
CA ALA A 427 -4.89 39.09 14.28
C ALA A 427 -5.43 38.19 15.42
N ASP A 428 -5.77 36.92 15.13
CA ASP A 428 -6.21 35.95 16.15
C ASP A 428 -5.02 35.35 16.93
N GLY A 429 -3.80 35.55 16.44
CA GLY A 429 -2.55 35.35 17.16
C GLY A 429 -2.01 36.70 17.63
N SER A 430 -2.59 37.22 18.72
CA SER A 430 -2.27 38.51 19.35
C SER A 430 -0.87 39.07 19.02
N GLU A 431 -0.89 40.27 18.43
CA GLU A 431 0.26 41.16 18.27
C GLU A 431 1.09 41.19 19.57
N ASN A 432 2.38 40.82 19.47
CA ASN A 432 3.48 40.93 20.44
C ASN A 432 4.04 39.67 21.14
N ASN A 433 3.61 38.44 20.85
CA ASN A 433 4.38 37.22 21.19
C ASN A 433 3.70 35.99 20.56
N SER A 434 3.96 35.72 19.28
CA SER A 434 3.51 34.46 18.67
C SER A 434 4.27 33.31 19.35
N ASP A 435 3.58 32.52 20.17
CA ASP A 435 4.12 31.31 20.78
C ASP A 435 4.76 30.44 19.67
N PRO A 436 6.08 30.19 19.72
CA PRO A 436 6.77 29.38 18.73
C PRO A 436 6.09 28.03 18.53
N SER A 437 5.62 27.39 19.61
CA SER A 437 5.00 26.06 19.58
C SER A 437 3.69 26.02 18.76
N LEU A 438 2.92 27.11 18.79
CA LEU A 438 1.68 27.24 18.05
C LEU A 438 1.94 27.38 16.55
N THR A 439 2.94 28.20 16.19
CA THR A 439 3.37 28.39 14.81
C THR A 439 3.85 27.06 14.20
N GLU A 440 4.61 26.28 14.96
CA GLU A 440 5.08 24.96 14.53
C GLU A 440 3.95 23.96 14.31
N SER A 441 2.95 23.97 15.19
CA SER A 441 1.80 23.06 15.09
C SER A 441 0.96 23.37 13.84
N ILE A 442 0.84 24.65 13.49
CA ILE A 442 0.19 25.09 12.25
C ILE A 442 0.97 24.59 11.02
N GLU A 443 2.30 24.73 11.01
CA GLU A 443 3.12 24.21 9.91
C GLU A 443 3.00 22.69 9.74
N LEU A 444 3.05 21.94 10.85
CA LEU A 444 2.86 20.48 10.83
C LEU A 444 1.48 20.11 10.28
N ALA A 445 0.43 20.80 10.72
CA ALA A 445 -0.92 20.60 10.22
C ALA A 445 -1.00 20.84 8.70
N HIS A 446 -0.38 21.91 8.18
CA HIS A 446 -0.35 22.19 6.75
C HIS A 446 0.27 21.05 5.94
N TYR A 447 1.38 20.47 6.39
CA TYR A 447 2.02 19.34 5.69
C TYR A 447 1.07 18.15 5.55
N HIS A 448 0.35 17.81 6.62
CA HIS A 448 -0.60 16.70 6.63
C HIS A 448 -1.89 16.99 5.84
N ILE A 449 -2.40 18.23 5.85
CA ILE A 449 -3.54 18.64 5.03
C ILE A 449 -3.18 18.55 3.53
N ILE A 450 -2.02 19.10 3.13
CA ILE A 450 -1.52 19.02 1.75
C ILE A 450 -1.34 17.57 1.32
N SER A 451 -0.79 16.72 2.21
CA SER A 451 -0.67 15.28 1.99
C SER A 451 -2.03 14.63 1.69
N GLY A 452 -3.05 14.91 2.49
CA GLY A 452 -4.40 14.38 2.31
C GLY A 452 -5.07 14.84 1.01
N ALA A 453 -4.92 16.12 0.66
CA ALA A 453 -5.43 16.68 -0.59
C ALA A 453 -4.74 16.07 -1.83
N CYS A 454 -3.41 15.95 -1.81
CA CYS A 454 -2.68 15.31 -2.90
C CYS A 454 -2.98 13.81 -3.01
N PHE A 455 -3.25 13.15 -1.88
CA PHE A 455 -3.69 11.75 -1.90
C PHE A 455 -5.06 11.60 -2.56
N ALA A 456 -6.00 12.51 -2.30
CA ALA A 456 -7.30 12.54 -2.97
C ALA A 456 -7.16 12.78 -4.49
N ILE A 457 -6.28 13.69 -4.93
CA ILE A 457 -5.94 13.86 -6.35
C ILE A 457 -5.41 12.55 -6.93
N GLY A 458 -4.47 11.90 -6.25
CA GLY A 458 -3.90 10.62 -6.68
C GLY A 458 -4.94 9.51 -6.83
N LEU A 459 -5.95 9.46 -5.95
CA LEU A 459 -7.07 8.51 -6.03
C LEU A 459 -8.03 8.85 -7.18
N LYS A 460 -8.33 10.14 -7.40
CA LYS A 460 -9.25 10.58 -8.48
C LYS A 460 -8.69 10.33 -9.87
N TYR A 461 -7.41 10.60 -10.04
CA TYR A 461 -6.71 10.47 -11.32
C TYR A 461 -5.88 9.18 -11.39
N ALA A 462 -6.23 8.16 -10.59
CA ALA A 462 -5.52 6.89 -10.57
C ALA A 462 -5.56 6.23 -11.96
N GLY A 463 -4.39 5.96 -12.54
CA GLY A 463 -4.25 5.31 -13.84
C GLY A 463 -4.76 6.13 -15.03
N THR A 464 -4.98 7.44 -14.89
CA THR A 464 -5.43 8.30 -16.01
C THR A 464 -4.27 8.90 -16.80
N ALA A 465 -3.06 8.94 -16.20
CA ALA A 465 -1.90 9.64 -16.75
C ALA A 465 -2.16 11.14 -17.05
N ASP A 466 -3.05 11.77 -16.27
CA ASP A 466 -3.37 13.19 -16.43
C ASP A 466 -2.17 14.09 -16.09
N GLU A 467 -1.81 14.97 -17.03
CA GLU A 467 -0.65 15.85 -16.91
C GLU A 467 -0.83 16.91 -15.81
N GLY A 468 -2.06 17.42 -15.63
CA GLY A 468 -2.37 18.43 -14.60
C GLY A 468 -2.28 17.86 -13.18
N ALA A 469 -2.85 16.67 -12.99
CA ALA A 469 -2.79 15.93 -11.73
C ALA A 469 -1.34 15.58 -11.38
N TYR A 470 -0.59 15.08 -12.36
CA TYR A 470 0.84 14.82 -12.19
C TYR A 470 1.61 16.10 -11.85
N GLY A 471 1.44 17.17 -12.60
CA GLY A 471 2.13 18.45 -12.38
C GLY A 471 1.88 19.02 -10.98
N THR A 472 0.64 18.96 -10.50
CA THR A 472 0.27 19.43 -9.16
C THR A 472 0.92 18.60 -8.06
N VAL A 473 0.83 17.27 -8.12
CA VAL A 473 1.45 16.41 -7.09
C VAL A 473 2.98 16.49 -7.15
N ALA A 474 3.57 16.60 -8.36
CA ALA A 474 5.01 16.73 -8.56
C ALA A 474 5.55 18.05 -7.99
N TYR A 475 4.80 19.14 -8.14
CA TYR A 475 5.14 20.43 -7.53
C TYR A 475 5.30 20.31 -6.01
N TRP A 476 4.30 19.73 -5.33
CA TRP A 476 4.35 19.52 -3.88
C TRP A 476 5.45 18.55 -3.47
N PHE A 477 5.63 17.45 -4.21
CA PHE A 477 6.71 16.51 -3.98
C PHE A 477 8.10 17.18 -4.04
N ASP A 478 8.34 18.00 -5.06
CA ASP A 478 9.62 18.70 -5.25
C ASP A 478 9.83 19.77 -4.17
N LEU A 479 8.75 20.47 -3.76
CA LEU A 479 8.79 21.44 -2.65
C LEU A 479 9.20 20.76 -1.34
N PHE A 480 8.51 19.69 -0.95
CA PHE A 480 8.82 18.95 0.28
C PHE A 480 10.17 18.26 0.25
N THR A 481 10.62 17.80 -0.92
CA THR A 481 11.96 17.22 -1.09
C THR A 481 13.05 18.22 -0.72
N LYS A 482 12.88 19.50 -1.09
CA LYS A 482 13.81 20.59 -0.71
C LYS A 482 13.83 20.82 0.80
N HIS A 483 12.67 20.82 1.45
CA HIS A 483 12.54 20.99 2.91
C HIS A 483 13.25 19.88 3.70
N VAL A 484 13.20 18.61 3.24
CA VAL A 484 13.89 17.50 3.92
C VAL A 484 15.41 17.58 3.82
N THR A 485 15.94 18.11 2.71
CA THR A 485 17.39 18.16 2.44
C THR A 485 18.13 19.27 3.17
N ALA A 486 17.45 20.27 3.73
CA ALA A 486 18.08 21.33 4.50
C ALA A 486 18.70 20.76 5.79
N SER A 487 19.97 21.05 6.09
CA SER A 487 20.64 20.58 7.32
C SER A 487 20.10 21.31 8.55
N THR A 488 19.65 20.56 9.56
CA THR A 488 19.08 21.09 10.80
C THR A 488 19.45 20.20 11.98
N VAL A 489 19.76 20.81 13.12
CA VAL A 489 20.29 20.13 14.33
C VAL A 489 19.28 20.14 15.50
N THR A 490 18.32 21.06 15.49
CA THR A 490 17.33 21.20 16.60
C THR A 490 16.31 20.07 16.61
N TYR A 491 15.83 19.70 17.80
CA TYR A 491 14.81 18.67 18.00
C TYR A 491 13.51 18.99 17.23
N GLU A 492 13.04 20.23 17.31
CA GLU A 492 11.87 20.73 16.59
C GLU A 492 12.00 20.55 15.07
N ALA A 493 13.17 20.84 14.52
CA ALA A 493 13.43 20.63 13.10
C ALA A 493 13.47 19.14 12.73
N GLN A 494 13.80 18.23 13.66
CA GLN A 494 13.70 16.79 13.44
C GLN A 494 12.24 16.32 13.38
N VAL A 495 11.36 16.87 14.23
CA VAL A 495 9.91 16.60 14.20
C VAL A 495 9.31 17.04 12.87
N LYS A 496 9.58 18.30 12.45
CA LYS A 496 9.15 18.81 11.13
C LYS A 496 9.67 17.93 9.99
N ARG A 497 10.94 17.53 10.04
CA ARG A 497 11.52 16.65 9.01
C ARG A 497 10.85 15.27 8.98
N SER A 498 10.44 14.74 10.12
CA SER A 498 9.68 13.48 10.18
C SER A 498 8.31 13.62 9.49
N ALA A 499 7.56 14.68 9.81
CA ALA A 499 6.26 14.94 9.19
C ALA A 499 6.36 15.17 7.67
N VAL A 500 7.39 15.88 7.21
CA VAL A 500 7.62 16.05 5.77
C VAL A 500 7.99 14.73 5.09
N ARG A 501 8.75 13.84 5.75
CA ARG A 501 9.02 12.49 5.21
C ARG A 501 7.76 11.64 5.09
N GLU A 502 6.88 11.69 6.09
CA GLU A 502 5.59 11.01 6.02
C GLU A 502 4.74 11.55 4.87
N THR A 503 4.74 12.87 4.67
CA THR A 503 4.09 13.53 3.54
C THR A 503 4.67 13.06 2.21
N LEU A 504 6.01 13.00 2.08
CA LEU A 504 6.68 12.50 0.87
C LEU A 504 6.34 11.04 0.57
N ASN A 505 6.11 10.20 1.58
CA ASN A 505 5.69 8.82 1.39
C ASN A 505 4.32 8.74 0.72
N VAL A 506 3.36 9.53 1.19
CA VAL A 506 2.01 9.63 0.58
C VAL A 506 2.08 10.24 -0.82
N LEU A 507 2.87 11.29 -1.02
CA LEU A 507 3.06 11.91 -2.34
C LEU A 507 3.74 10.98 -3.35
N SER A 508 4.68 10.14 -2.91
CA SER A 508 5.30 9.12 -3.76
C SER A 508 4.26 8.13 -4.30
N LEU A 509 3.35 7.69 -3.43
CA LEU A 509 2.23 6.83 -3.83
C LEU A 509 1.25 7.59 -4.72
N ALA A 510 0.92 8.85 -4.41
CA ALA A 510 0.03 9.67 -5.23
C ALA A 510 0.56 9.88 -6.66
N LEU A 511 1.85 10.20 -6.82
CA LEU A 511 2.50 10.27 -8.12
C LEU A 511 2.40 8.96 -8.89
N ALA A 512 2.71 7.85 -8.22
CA ALA A 512 2.67 6.53 -8.83
C ALA A 512 1.24 6.05 -9.15
N MET A 513 0.23 6.46 -8.40
CA MET A 513 -1.17 6.19 -8.70
C MET A 513 -1.60 6.88 -9.99
N VAL A 514 -1.30 8.18 -10.15
CA VAL A 514 -1.64 8.92 -11.38
C VAL A 514 -0.98 8.31 -12.60
N MET A 515 0.31 7.97 -12.46
CA MET A 515 1.14 7.43 -13.55
C MET A 515 1.19 5.90 -13.59
N ALA A 516 0.24 5.20 -12.95
CA ALA A 516 0.28 3.75 -12.80
C ALA A 516 0.35 3.02 -14.15
N GLY A 517 1.37 2.16 -14.31
CA GLY A 517 1.64 1.36 -15.50
C GLY A 517 2.29 2.11 -16.68
N THR A 518 2.35 3.44 -16.66
CA THR A 518 2.87 4.23 -17.79
C THR A 518 4.38 4.10 -18.00
N GLY A 519 5.14 3.87 -16.92
CA GLY A 519 6.59 3.92 -16.95
C GLY A 519 7.17 5.31 -17.19
N GLU A 520 6.46 6.38 -16.80
CA GLU A 520 6.86 7.78 -17.01
C GLU A 520 8.23 8.10 -16.36
N LEU A 521 9.13 8.70 -17.16
CA LEU A 521 10.56 8.76 -16.85
C LEU A 521 10.90 9.81 -15.77
N THR A 522 10.19 10.92 -15.73
CA THR A 522 10.45 11.98 -14.74
C THR A 522 10.01 11.59 -13.33
N THR A 523 8.96 10.77 -13.21
CA THR A 523 8.52 10.08 -11.99
C THR A 523 9.55 9.05 -11.59
N LEU A 524 10.02 8.20 -12.52
CA LEU A 524 11.08 7.23 -12.24
C LEU A 524 12.34 7.91 -11.69
N ARG A 525 12.75 9.06 -12.25
CA ARG A 525 13.93 9.81 -11.76
C ARG A 525 13.74 10.27 -10.32
N ARG A 526 12.56 10.77 -9.94
CA ARG A 526 12.24 11.17 -8.55
C ARG A 526 12.27 9.97 -7.60
N LEU A 527 11.61 8.88 -7.98
CA LEU A 527 11.57 7.65 -7.18
C LEU A 527 12.95 7.00 -7.06
N ARG A 528 13.79 7.08 -8.10
CA ARG A 528 15.18 6.60 -8.07
C ARG A 528 16.03 7.39 -7.06
N VAL A 529 15.85 8.71 -6.97
CA VAL A 529 16.52 9.52 -5.94
C VAL A 529 16.03 9.14 -4.55
N ALA A 530 14.72 8.91 -4.37
CA ALA A 530 14.17 8.45 -3.10
C ALA A 530 14.71 7.06 -2.70
N TYR A 531 14.82 6.13 -3.65
CA TYR A 531 15.33 4.77 -3.44
C TYR A 531 16.79 4.76 -2.96
N GLY A 532 17.60 5.70 -3.45
CA GLY A 532 18.99 5.87 -3.05
C GLY A 532 19.19 6.42 -1.63
N ARG A 533 18.14 6.94 -0.99
CA ARG A 533 18.23 7.50 0.37
C ARG A 533 18.04 6.41 1.43
N TYR A 534 18.98 6.32 2.35
CA TYR A 534 18.93 5.46 3.53
C TYR A 534 19.58 6.18 4.72
N GLY A 535 19.37 5.69 5.94
CA GLY A 535 19.94 6.26 7.16
C GLY A 535 18.95 6.34 8.32
N PRO A 536 19.36 6.88 9.48
CA PRO A 536 18.58 6.83 10.73
C PRO A 536 17.21 7.52 10.64
N GLY A 537 17.10 8.50 9.73
CA GLY A 537 15.87 9.25 9.48
C GLY A 537 14.89 8.59 8.50
N PHE A 538 15.28 7.53 7.79
CA PHE A 538 14.44 6.82 6.84
C PHE A 538 13.99 5.50 7.48
N LYS A 539 12.77 5.52 8.04
CA LYS A 539 12.10 4.34 8.62
C LYS A 539 11.53 3.46 7.52
N PHE A 540 11.20 2.20 7.82
CA PHE A 540 10.74 1.16 6.88
C PHE A 540 9.62 1.61 5.93
N GLY A 541 8.68 2.42 6.42
CA GLY A 541 7.61 2.99 5.61
C GLY A 541 8.08 3.78 4.38
N SER A 542 9.25 4.42 4.43
CA SER A 542 9.77 5.22 3.31
C SER A 542 10.25 4.37 2.13
N PRO A 543 11.16 3.40 2.31
CA PRO A 543 11.52 2.49 1.24
C PRO A 543 10.34 1.60 0.81
N MET A 544 9.40 1.25 1.69
CA MET A 544 8.15 0.55 1.32
C MET A 544 7.29 1.36 0.34
N CYS A 545 7.05 2.64 0.61
CA CYS A 545 6.29 3.49 -0.30
C CYS A 545 7.04 3.71 -1.62
N THR A 546 8.36 3.88 -1.55
CA THR A 546 9.19 4.08 -2.73
C THR A 546 9.23 2.84 -3.63
N SER A 547 9.40 1.65 -3.05
CA SER A 547 9.41 0.39 -3.79
C SER A 547 8.04 0.13 -4.41
N LEU A 548 6.96 0.31 -3.65
CA LEU A 548 5.59 0.14 -4.14
C LEU A 548 5.27 1.15 -5.25
N ALA A 549 5.67 2.42 -5.10
CA ALA A 549 5.55 3.43 -6.14
C ALA A 549 6.30 3.07 -7.43
N LEU A 550 7.54 2.55 -7.31
CA LEU A 550 8.29 2.02 -8.47
C LEU A 550 7.55 0.87 -9.14
N GLY A 551 6.99 -0.05 -8.35
CA GLY A 551 6.20 -1.17 -8.85
C GLY A 551 4.92 -0.74 -9.55
N LEU A 552 4.18 0.23 -8.98
CA LEU A 552 2.95 0.79 -9.56
C LEU A 552 3.23 1.54 -10.86
N LEU A 553 4.34 2.28 -10.95
CA LEU A 553 4.75 2.97 -12.19
C LEU A 553 4.92 1.99 -13.35
N PHE A 554 5.34 0.75 -13.06
CA PHE A 554 5.53 -0.34 -14.03
C PHE A 554 4.59 -1.52 -13.79
N LEU A 555 3.36 -1.26 -13.36
CA LEU A 555 2.39 -2.28 -12.93
C LEU A 555 2.22 -3.42 -13.96
N GLY A 556 2.57 -4.64 -13.56
CA GLY A 556 2.57 -5.83 -14.40
C GLY A 556 3.40 -5.72 -15.69
N GLY A 557 4.54 -5.01 -15.63
CA GLY A 557 5.38 -4.67 -16.76
C GLY A 557 4.77 -3.59 -17.67
N GLY A 558 3.83 -2.80 -17.15
CA GLY A 558 3.04 -1.80 -17.88
C GLY A 558 1.73 -2.34 -18.47
N ARG A 559 1.42 -3.64 -18.34
CA ARG A 559 0.18 -4.21 -18.88
C ARG A 559 -1.06 -3.82 -18.09
N TYR A 560 -0.89 -3.47 -16.83
CA TYR A 560 -1.94 -3.12 -15.90
C TYR A 560 -1.86 -1.64 -15.54
N THR A 561 -2.97 -1.11 -15.06
CA THR A 561 -3.06 0.20 -14.42
C THR A 561 -4.15 0.14 -13.34
N LEU A 562 -4.41 1.24 -12.63
CA LEU A 562 -5.38 1.27 -11.54
C LEU A 562 -6.75 1.73 -12.02
N SER A 563 -7.80 1.15 -11.45
CA SER A 563 -9.20 1.44 -11.73
C SER A 563 -9.76 2.48 -10.76
N SER A 564 -10.72 3.27 -11.26
CA SER A 564 -11.40 4.31 -10.49
C SER A 564 -12.81 3.89 -10.03
N SER A 565 -13.16 2.59 -10.00
CA SER A 565 -14.46 2.16 -9.45
C SER A 565 -14.59 2.41 -7.94
N ASN A 566 -15.81 2.48 -7.39
CA ASN A 566 -16.01 2.65 -5.94
C ASN A 566 -15.32 1.54 -5.12
N ALA A 567 -15.37 0.30 -5.61
CA ALA A 567 -14.69 -0.84 -5.01
C ALA A 567 -13.17 -0.67 -5.05
N SER A 568 -12.65 -0.24 -6.21
CA SER A 568 -11.23 0.01 -6.43
C SER A 568 -10.72 1.10 -5.49
N ILE A 569 -11.44 2.23 -5.38
CA ILE A 569 -11.07 3.32 -4.45
C ILE A 569 -11.05 2.83 -3.00
N ALA A 570 -12.04 2.04 -2.57
CA ALA A 570 -12.04 1.49 -1.20
C ALA A 570 -10.82 0.58 -0.95
N CYS A 571 -10.45 -0.24 -1.94
CA CYS A 571 -9.25 -1.09 -1.86
C CYS A 571 -7.95 -0.27 -1.87
N LEU A 572 -7.88 0.81 -2.65
CA LEU A 572 -6.72 1.71 -2.70
C LEU A 572 -6.55 2.52 -1.41
N VAL A 573 -7.66 2.99 -0.82
CA VAL A 573 -7.63 3.66 0.49
C VAL A 573 -7.11 2.71 1.58
N ALA A 574 -7.52 1.44 1.54
CA ALA A 574 -6.98 0.43 2.46
C ALA A 574 -5.50 0.13 2.19
N ALA A 575 -5.11 -0.08 0.92
CA ALA A 575 -3.73 -0.40 0.55
C ALA A 575 -2.75 0.73 0.84
N PHE A 576 -3.16 1.98 0.60
CA PHE A 576 -2.32 3.17 0.74
C PHE A 576 -2.68 4.02 1.96
N TYR A 577 -3.34 3.42 2.96
CA TYR A 577 -3.70 4.08 4.21
C TYR A 577 -2.52 4.88 4.79
N PRO A 578 -2.64 6.21 5.04
CA PRO A 578 -1.50 7.09 5.30
C PRO A 578 -0.97 7.02 6.74
N ARG A 579 -0.72 5.80 7.23
CA ARG A 579 -0.01 5.47 8.47
C ARG A 579 1.05 4.42 8.16
N MET A 580 2.29 4.87 7.97
CA MET A 580 3.37 3.99 7.50
C MET A 580 4.07 3.27 8.66
N PRO A 581 4.46 2.00 8.50
CA PRO A 581 5.17 1.24 9.53
C PRO A 581 6.56 1.81 9.84
N LEU A 582 6.94 1.79 11.11
CA LEU A 582 8.26 2.27 11.56
C LEU A 582 9.39 1.26 11.30
N ASN A 583 9.08 -0.03 11.38
CA ASN A 583 9.97 -1.15 11.05
C ASN A 583 9.18 -2.23 10.29
N SER A 584 9.88 -3.21 9.73
CA SER A 584 9.27 -4.29 8.93
C SER A 584 8.25 -5.18 9.66
N GLY A 585 8.26 -5.24 11.00
CA GLY A 585 7.27 -5.98 11.81
C GLY A 585 6.12 -5.14 12.39
N ASP A 586 6.11 -3.82 12.13
CA ASP A 586 5.17 -2.89 12.77
C ASP A 586 3.77 -2.98 12.16
N ASN A 587 2.79 -3.34 12.98
CA ASN A 587 1.38 -3.45 12.60
C ASN A 587 0.46 -2.60 13.50
N ARG A 588 1.02 -1.67 14.29
CA ARG A 588 0.26 -0.93 15.32
C ARG A 588 -0.82 -0.02 14.74
N GLY A 589 -0.44 0.78 13.73
CA GLY A 589 -1.35 1.76 13.12
C GLY A 589 -2.17 1.22 11.94
N HIS A 590 -1.70 0.15 11.28
CA HIS A 590 -2.36 -0.46 10.14
C HIS A 590 -1.81 -1.86 9.89
N LEU A 591 -2.68 -2.82 9.55
CA LEU A 591 -2.26 -4.19 9.24
C LEU A 591 -1.51 -4.22 7.90
N GLN A 592 -0.24 -4.62 7.91
CA GLN A 592 0.62 -4.60 6.71
C GLN A 592 0.12 -5.46 5.56
N LEU A 593 -0.66 -6.52 5.84
CA LEU A 593 -1.20 -7.39 4.80
C LEU A 593 -2.14 -6.63 3.86
N LEU A 594 -2.88 -5.65 4.37
CA LEU A 594 -3.82 -4.84 3.58
C LEU A 594 -3.13 -3.97 2.54
N ARG A 595 -1.81 -3.77 2.65
CA ARG A 595 -0.99 -3.05 1.66
C ARG A 595 -0.98 -3.71 0.29
N HIS A 596 -1.40 -4.97 0.16
CA HIS A 596 -1.50 -5.66 -1.14
C HIS A 596 -2.90 -5.57 -1.78
N LEU A 597 -3.86 -4.88 -1.15
CA LEU A 597 -5.22 -4.73 -1.71
C LEU A 597 -5.27 -3.87 -2.97
N TRP A 598 -4.19 -3.16 -3.33
CA TRP A 598 -4.11 -2.48 -4.63
C TRP A 598 -4.27 -3.44 -5.81
N VAL A 599 -3.96 -4.74 -5.62
CA VAL A 599 -4.13 -5.79 -6.65
C VAL A 599 -5.59 -5.87 -7.11
N LEU A 600 -6.53 -5.67 -6.19
CA LEU A 600 -7.97 -5.73 -6.44
C LEU A 600 -8.48 -4.50 -7.21
N ALA A 601 -7.68 -3.45 -7.29
CA ALA A 601 -7.92 -2.26 -8.10
C ALA A 601 -7.13 -2.26 -9.42
N ALA A 602 -6.27 -3.26 -9.65
CA ALA A 602 -5.46 -3.36 -10.85
C ALA A 602 -6.26 -3.98 -12.01
N GLU A 603 -6.30 -3.30 -13.14
CA GLU A 603 -7.01 -3.76 -14.34
C GLU A 603 -6.08 -3.81 -15.57
N PRO A 604 -6.20 -4.84 -16.42
CA PRO A 604 -5.41 -4.96 -17.63
C PRO A 604 -5.97 -4.03 -18.73
N ARG A 605 -5.49 -2.78 -18.77
CA ARG A 605 -5.90 -1.79 -19.78
C ARG A 605 -4.85 -1.57 -20.88
N CYS A 606 -3.85 -2.44 -21.04
CA CYS A 606 -2.88 -2.30 -22.12
C CYS A 606 -3.39 -2.89 -23.44
N LEU A 607 -3.55 -2.03 -24.45
CA LEU A 607 -3.81 -2.42 -25.81
C LEU A 607 -2.50 -2.76 -26.53
N VAL A 608 -2.40 -3.98 -27.03
CA VAL A 608 -1.24 -4.48 -27.81
C VAL A 608 -1.72 -4.87 -29.20
N ALA A 609 -1.14 -4.26 -30.24
CA ALA A 609 -1.33 -4.71 -31.61
C ALA A 609 -0.29 -5.78 -31.93
N ARG A 610 -0.71 -6.84 -32.62
CA ARG A 610 0.18 -7.87 -33.14
C ARG A 610 0.01 -7.97 -34.65
N ASP A 611 1.12 -8.15 -35.34
CA ASP A 611 1.10 -8.46 -36.75
C ASP A 611 0.44 -9.84 -36.95
N ALA A 612 -0.46 -9.93 -37.92
CA ALA A 612 -1.26 -11.13 -38.18
C ALA A 612 -0.41 -12.27 -38.75
N ASP A 613 0.65 -11.94 -39.49
CA ASP A 613 1.49 -12.94 -40.15
C ASP A 613 2.58 -13.47 -39.21
N THR A 614 3.23 -12.59 -38.44
CA THR A 614 4.36 -12.95 -37.56
C THR A 614 3.96 -13.20 -36.10
N GLY A 615 2.83 -12.64 -35.64
CA GLY A 615 2.40 -12.68 -34.24
C GLY A 615 3.22 -11.76 -33.31
N GLU A 616 4.17 -10.99 -33.84
CA GLU A 616 5.01 -10.05 -33.08
C GLU A 616 4.23 -8.80 -32.70
N ALA A 617 4.58 -8.18 -31.56
CA ALA A 617 3.97 -6.93 -31.14
C ALA A 617 4.49 -5.77 -32.01
N VAL A 618 3.58 -4.90 -32.45
CA VAL A 618 3.91 -3.81 -33.37
C VAL A 618 3.32 -2.46 -32.94
N TYR A 619 3.92 -1.39 -33.46
CA TYR A 619 3.39 -0.03 -33.29
C TYR A 619 2.25 0.23 -34.28
N LEU A 620 1.06 0.48 -33.76
CA LEU A 620 -0.12 0.84 -34.56
C LEU A 620 -0.74 2.13 -34.00
N PRO A 621 -0.95 3.18 -34.82
CA PRO A 621 -1.70 4.35 -34.41
C PRO A 621 -3.18 4.01 -34.22
N VAL A 622 -3.73 4.34 -33.06
CA VAL A 622 -5.13 4.09 -32.69
C VAL A 622 -5.78 5.40 -32.25
N LYS A 623 -7.05 5.58 -32.64
CA LYS A 623 -7.89 6.69 -32.18
C LYS A 623 -8.90 6.16 -31.19
N VAL A 624 -8.82 6.60 -29.94
CA VAL A 624 -9.75 6.23 -28.87
C VAL A 624 -10.70 7.41 -28.62
N LYS A 625 -12.00 7.15 -28.61
CA LYS A 625 -13.03 8.14 -28.27
C LYS A 625 -13.59 7.79 -26.89
N VAL A 626 -13.36 8.67 -25.91
CA VAL A 626 -13.90 8.50 -24.56
C VAL A 626 -15.32 9.04 -24.54
N ALA A 627 -16.22 8.32 -23.86
CA ALA A 627 -17.63 8.69 -23.72
C ALA A 627 -17.82 9.82 -22.70
N SER A 628 -17.23 10.99 -22.98
CA SER A 628 -17.43 12.23 -22.23
C SER A 628 -18.38 13.17 -22.99
N GLN A 629 -18.92 14.18 -22.30
CA GLN A 629 -19.69 15.26 -22.93
C GLN A 629 -18.95 16.59 -22.74
N PRO A 630 -18.30 17.16 -23.78
CA PRO A 630 -18.13 16.67 -25.15
C PRO A 630 -17.16 15.47 -25.25
N PRO A 631 -17.23 14.66 -26.33
CA PRO A 631 -16.37 13.48 -26.48
C PRO A 631 -14.91 13.90 -26.69
N VAL A 632 -14.02 13.38 -25.85
CA VAL A 632 -12.57 13.58 -25.98
C VAL A 632 -11.99 12.49 -26.88
N VAL A 633 -11.18 12.91 -27.86
CA VAL A 633 -10.51 12.01 -28.80
C VAL A 633 -9.02 11.96 -28.47
N HIS A 634 -8.51 10.78 -28.16
CA HIS A 634 -7.09 10.54 -27.92
C HIS A 634 -6.46 9.85 -29.12
N HIS A 635 -5.31 10.37 -29.54
CA HIS A 635 -4.45 9.76 -30.55
C HIS A 635 -3.30 9.05 -29.84
N LEU A 636 -3.28 7.72 -29.90
CA LEU A 636 -2.32 6.90 -29.17
C LEU A 636 -1.59 5.95 -30.12
N MET A 637 -0.44 5.44 -29.69
CA MET A 637 0.35 4.43 -30.40
C MET A 637 0.42 3.17 -29.55
N THR A 638 0.06 2.00 -30.08
CA THR A 638 0.25 0.73 -29.35
C THR A 638 1.74 0.36 -29.28
N PRO A 639 2.20 -0.40 -28.26
CA PRO A 639 1.47 -0.81 -27.08
C PRO A 639 1.30 0.33 -26.06
N THR A 640 0.07 0.59 -25.62
CA THR A 640 -0.26 1.70 -24.70
C THR A 640 -1.39 1.33 -23.75
N LEU A 641 -1.51 2.07 -22.64
CA LEU A 641 -2.67 2.00 -21.77
C LEU A 641 -3.82 2.82 -22.36
N ILE A 642 -5.03 2.28 -22.28
CA ILE A 642 -6.24 3.02 -22.63
C ILE A 642 -6.84 3.65 -21.37
N PRO A 643 -7.47 4.85 -21.49
CA PRO A 643 -8.22 5.46 -20.41
C PRO A 643 -9.43 4.60 -20.01
N ASP A 644 -10.03 4.92 -18.85
CA ASP A 644 -11.21 4.23 -18.28
C ASP A 644 -12.46 4.49 -19.13
#